data_AF-A0A348N4H1-F1
#
_entry.id   AF-A0A348N4H1-F1
#
_cell.length_a   1.000
_cell.length_b   1.000
_cell.length_c   1.000
_cell.angle_alpha   90.00
_cell.angle_beta   90.00
_cell.angle_gamma   90.00
#
_symmetry.space_group_name_H-M   'P 1'
#
loop_
_entity.id
_entity.type
_entity.pdbx_description
1 polymer ?
#
loop_
_entity_poly.entity_id
_entity_poly.type
_entity_poly.pdbx_seq_one_letter_code
_entity_poly.pdbx_strand_id
1 'polypeptide(L)'
;MSKANIVFHKVRENACSDKFITIEAIEVDVRTPMECVVVFIDSEKFTHEGVDILVRDDRFIWDKYDVPGHNPVAEVFINIPKMLIDGRGKVSVAICDEEGNVINKCFDISVTKIKNSLSQGMVKVDSVDVSKDSSDVSIRGWGVNTESLEVLIADEAGNRIEAKTEYVVRKDIETQFPELRNIPEDERSKKQGFLSTFSRNSKKVKVHIIRDGKESIEVVDLDKALAFDPTNRWHRAMRYYNNNGLKSFINHGLKKLFEMTMGGNDNRYEKWMELYDVKEDELEFQRNQMFENGVKFSIIVPLYNTPLNFLDQLVKSVEAQTYPNWQLCFADGSSNNKVAEHIKKHIDDGSYQGRITYRHLEENKGISENTNEALKLAVGEYIVLADHDDVLAPNALYELMVQIDKYGAEVIYSDEDKIDINGKDRFEPYFKSGFNIDLLCSNNYVCHLFCVKKEIADKVGGFDSEYDGAQDHDFILKCVSEVDNVYHIPKILYHWRSHKNSTAENPESKLYAFKNGKKAVKKYFDTKGIEVEMEDGIQYGQYHARHIVKGSPLVSIIIPNKDHTRDLDMCLKSIMKNTYDNYEVIVVENNSTEPETEEYYKNITNVCPKAKVLRWPGEFNFSSINNFGVKEAKGEYLLFLNNDIEAINNDWLDRMLGFCQRDDVGIVGAQLLYPDGIIQHAGVVIGFGEIAGHAFVGLHPDECKAFGRAMLTQDYSAVTAACLLTKKEIFDEVGGFDEEFKVAFNDIDYCLRVRQLDKKVVYNSFAALTHYESKSRGAEDTPEKKQRFADEIRMFQERWADILRDGDPYYNVNLALDRADFAIRQS
;
A
#
# COMPACT_ATOMS: atom_id res chain seq x y z
N MET A 1 -48.36 -28.23 -15.96
CA MET A 1 -46.98 -27.78 -16.24
C MET A 1 -46.63 -26.75 -15.18
N SER A 2 -45.92 -27.15 -14.13
CA SER A 2 -45.53 -26.28 -13.04
C SER A 2 -44.48 -25.29 -13.54
N LYS A 3 -44.82 -23.99 -13.54
CA LYS A 3 -43.85 -22.92 -13.74
C LYS A 3 -42.91 -22.93 -12.54
N ALA A 4 -41.64 -23.27 -12.76
CA ALA A 4 -40.63 -23.12 -11.73
C ALA A 4 -40.35 -21.62 -11.57
N ASN A 5 -40.78 -21.06 -10.44
CA ASN A 5 -40.36 -19.73 -10.00
C ASN A 5 -39.11 -19.93 -9.13
N ILE A 6 -38.00 -19.29 -9.50
CA ILE A 6 -36.85 -19.15 -8.60
C ILE A 6 -37.11 -17.90 -7.77
N VAL A 7 -37.11 -18.06 -6.45
CA VAL A 7 -37.27 -16.97 -5.48
C VAL A 7 -35.91 -16.73 -4.84
N PHE A 8 -35.35 -15.54 -5.03
CA PHE A 8 -34.13 -15.10 -4.37
C PHE A 8 -34.50 -14.52 -3.00
N HIS A 9 -33.97 -15.09 -1.91
CA HIS A 9 -34.34 -14.70 -0.54
C HIS A 9 -33.26 -13.94 0.22
N LYS A 10 -32.20 -13.45 -0.43
CA LYS A 10 -31.19 -12.69 0.30
C LYS A 10 -30.51 -11.63 -0.56
N VAL A 11 -30.84 -10.38 -0.27
CA VAL A 11 -30.16 -9.20 -0.78
C VAL A 11 -28.97 -8.92 0.14
N ARG A 12 -27.75 -8.90 -0.41
CA ARG A 12 -26.61 -8.26 0.25
C ARG A 12 -26.60 -6.80 -0.19
N GLU A 13 -26.79 -5.90 0.77
CA GLU A 13 -26.74 -4.46 0.55
C GLU A 13 -25.27 -4.01 0.60
N ASN A 14 -24.71 -3.63 -0.54
CA ASN A 14 -23.50 -2.80 -0.58
C ASN A 14 -23.96 -1.34 -0.66
N ALA A 15 -24.03 -0.67 0.49
CA ALA A 15 -24.45 0.72 0.57
C ALA A 15 -23.40 1.61 -0.10
N CYS A 16 -23.69 2.10 -1.30
CA CYS A 16 -22.78 2.94 -2.07
C CYS A 16 -23.35 4.36 -2.17
N SER A 17 -23.22 5.14 -1.08
CA SER A 17 -23.72 6.53 -0.92
C SER A 17 -25.23 6.73 -1.13
N ASP A 18 -25.78 7.84 -0.62
CA ASP A 18 -27.23 8.17 -0.60
C ASP A 18 -27.93 8.32 -1.98
N LYS A 19 -27.35 7.78 -3.06
CA LYS A 19 -27.87 7.87 -4.44
C LYS A 19 -27.92 6.54 -5.20
N PHE A 20 -27.34 5.45 -4.67
CA PHE A 20 -27.22 4.20 -5.42
C PHE A 20 -27.41 2.97 -4.52
N ILE A 21 -28.18 1.99 -4.99
CA ILE A 21 -28.33 0.68 -4.31
C ILE A 21 -27.96 -0.42 -5.32
N THR A 22 -26.95 -1.22 -4.99
CA THR A 22 -26.56 -2.39 -5.79
C THR A 22 -27.10 -3.65 -5.13
N ILE A 23 -27.84 -4.46 -5.88
CA ILE A 23 -28.46 -5.70 -5.38
C ILE A 23 -27.78 -6.90 -6.05
N GLU A 24 -27.03 -7.68 -5.27
CA GLU A 24 -26.46 -8.96 -5.71
C GLU A 24 -27.41 -10.11 -5.37
N ALA A 25 -27.81 -10.89 -6.39
CA ALA A 25 -28.61 -12.09 -6.21
C ALA A 25 -27.70 -13.31 -6.07
N ILE A 26 -27.63 -13.91 -4.87
CA ILE A 26 -26.79 -15.08 -4.58
C ILE A 26 -27.67 -16.23 -4.06
N GLU A 27 -28.19 -17.04 -4.97
CA GLU A 27 -28.37 -18.52 -4.89
C GLU A 27 -29.39 -19.01 -5.91
N VAL A 28 -29.06 -20.10 -6.62
CA VAL A 28 -30.01 -20.82 -7.49
C VAL A 28 -29.82 -22.33 -7.34
N ASP A 29 -30.85 -23.07 -6.91
CA ASP A 29 -30.91 -24.55 -7.09
C ASP A 29 -31.57 -24.85 -8.44
N VAL A 30 -30.81 -25.37 -9.41
CA VAL A 30 -31.25 -25.56 -10.79
C VAL A 30 -31.39 -27.04 -11.13
N ARG A 31 -32.62 -27.54 -11.27
CA ARG A 31 -32.91 -28.88 -11.81
C ARG A 31 -33.98 -28.91 -12.93
N THR A 32 -34.39 -27.78 -13.53
CA THR A 32 -35.44 -27.78 -14.59
C THR A 32 -35.28 -26.61 -15.59
N PRO A 33 -35.68 -26.75 -16.89
CA PRO A 33 -35.58 -25.67 -17.90
C PRO A 33 -36.47 -24.47 -17.58
N MET A 34 -35.93 -23.25 -17.71
CA MET A 34 -36.51 -22.01 -17.19
C MET A 34 -37.27 -21.20 -18.26
N GLU A 35 -38.48 -20.71 -17.95
CA GLU A 35 -39.28 -19.83 -18.83
C GLU A 35 -39.45 -18.39 -18.31
N CYS A 36 -39.21 -18.12 -17.02
CA CYS A 36 -39.34 -16.80 -16.41
C CYS A 36 -38.49 -16.67 -15.14
N VAL A 37 -37.84 -15.52 -14.94
CA VAL A 37 -37.08 -15.18 -13.72
C VAL A 37 -37.72 -13.96 -13.07
N VAL A 38 -37.94 -14.02 -11.74
CA VAL A 38 -38.50 -12.94 -10.94
C VAL A 38 -37.53 -12.60 -9.82
N VAL A 39 -37.09 -11.35 -9.76
CA VAL A 39 -36.23 -10.83 -8.68
C VAL A 39 -37.12 -10.11 -7.66
N PHE A 40 -37.01 -10.50 -6.39
CA PHE A 40 -37.79 -9.96 -5.28
C PHE A 40 -36.97 -8.90 -4.54
N ILE A 41 -37.56 -7.74 -4.28
CA ILE A 41 -36.98 -6.64 -3.51
C ILE A 41 -37.87 -6.40 -2.28
N ASP A 42 -37.26 -6.34 -1.10
CA ASP A 42 -37.93 -6.20 0.20
C ASP A 42 -38.62 -4.84 0.38
N SER A 43 -39.85 -4.86 0.89
CA SER A 43 -40.76 -3.71 0.93
C SER A 43 -40.55 -2.74 2.10
N GLU A 44 -39.90 -3.15 3.20
CA GLU A 44 -39.73 -2.27 4.38
C GLU A 44 -38.79 -1.07 4.13
N LYS A 45 -38.07 -1.04 2.99
CA LYS A 45 -37.11 0.02 2.63
C LYS A 45 -37.47 0.86 1.41
N PHE A 46 -38.58 0.60 0.71
CA PHE A 46 -38.97 1.30 -0.52
C PHE A 46 -40.45 1.73 -0.50
N THR A 47 -40.74 3.00 -0.21
CA THR A 47 -42.11 3.54 -0.09
C THR A 47 -42.54 4.50 -1.20
N HIS A 48 -41.89 4.51 -2.37
CA HIS A 48 -42.15 5.52 -3.40
C HIS A 48 -42.55 4.94 -4.77
N GLU A 49 -43.56 5.58 -5.38
CA GLU A 49 -43.92 5.38 -6.79
C GLU A 49 -42.85 6.02 -7.67
N GLY A 50 -42.16 5.20 -8.47
CA GLY A 50 -41.15 5.65 -9.44
C GLY A 50 -39.73 5.22 -9.07
N VAL A 51 -39.37 3.98 -9.45
CA VAL A 51 -38.00 3.46 -9.36
C VAL A 51 -37.52 3.18 -10.79
N ASP A 52 -36.47 3.86 -11.23
CA ASP A 52 -35.78 3.58 -12.49
C ASP A 52 -34.64 2.57 -12.25
N ILE A 53 -34.66 1.45 -12.98
CA ILE A 53 -33.73 0.32 -12.79
C ILE A 53 -32.83 0.18 -14.02
N LEU A 54 -31.51 0.21 -13.80
CA LEU A 54 -30.47 0.03 -14.82
C LEU A 54 -29.85 -1.37 -14.69
N VAL A 55 -30.08 -2.23 -15.67
CA VAL A 55 -29.48 -3.58 -15.70
C VAL A 55 -28.06 -3.49 -16.22
N ARG A 56 -27.10 -3.90 -15.40
CA ARG A 56 -25.69 -4.10 -15.79
C ARG A 56 -25.45 -5.60 -15.80
N ASP A 57 -24.98 -6.10 -16.94
CA ASP A 57 -24.14 -7.28 -16.96
C ASP A 57 -22.86 -6.82 -17.66
N ASP A 58 -21.72 -7.28 -17.17
CA ASP A 58 -20.36 -7.01 -17.62
C ASP A 58 -20.25 -6.27 -18.98
N ARG A 59 -20.21 -4.93 -18.88
CA ARG A 59 -19.95 -3.87 -19.90
C ARG A 59 -21.14 -3.32 -20.72
N PHE A 60 -21.67 -2.21 -20.17
CA PHE A 60 -22.43 -1.04 -20.70
C PHE A 60 -23.62 -1.22 -21.67
N ILE A 61 -24.74 -0.54 -21.34
CA ILE A 61 -25.47 0.39 -22.25
C ILE A 61 -26.05 1.60 -21.49
N TRP A 62 -25.99 2.78 -22.13
CA TRP A 62 -26.76 3.99 -21.84
C TRP A 62 -27.90 4.15 -22.86
N ASP A 63 -29.10 4.51 -22.41
CA ASP A 63 -29.93 5.50 -23.12
C ASP A 63 -30.87 6.22 -22.13
N LYS A 64 -30.94 7.56 -22.24
CA LYS A 64 -31.76 8.42 -21.36
C LYS A 64 -33.22 8.37 -21.77
N TYR A 65 -34.13 8.20 -20.82
CA TYR A 65 -35.51 8.65 -20.98
C TYR A 65 -35.77 9.86 -20.10
N ASP A 66 -36.31 10.91 -20.71
CA ASP A 66 -36.74 12.14 -20.03
C ASP A 66 -38.17 11.94 -19.53
N VAL A 67 -38.39 11.98 -18.22
CA VAL A 67 -39.73 12.02 -17.63
C VAL A 67 -40.01 13.48 -17.24
N PRO A 68 -40.91 14.19 -17.93
CA PRO A 68 -41.21 15.57 -17.59
C PRO A 68 -41.86 15.63 -16.19
N GLY A 69 -41.14 16.12 -15.19
CA GLY A 69 -41.71 16.56 -13.91
C GLY A 69 -41.13 15.99 -12.62
N HIS A 70 -40.21 15.03 -12.63
CA HIS A 70 -39.63 14.45 -11.40
C HIS A 70 -38.11 14.24 -11.48
N ASN A 71 -37.42 14.51 -10.36
CA ASN A 71 -35.99 14.22 -10.16
C ASN A 71 -35.86 12.75 -9.68
N PRO A 72 -35.04 11.88 -10.28
CA PRO A 72 -34.88 10.52 -9.79
C PRO A 72 -34.05 10.52 -8.50
N VAL A 73 -34.53 9.80 -7.46
CA VAL A 73 -33.92 9.81 -6.11
C VAL A 73 -33.03 8.58 -5.83
N ALA A 74 -33.06 7.52 -6.65
CA ALA A 74 -32.04 6.45 -6.57
C ALA A 74 -32.03 5.60 -7.85
N GLU A 75 -30.83 5.23 -8.31
CA GLU A 75 -30.65 4.22 -9.38
C GLU A 75 -30.39 2.84 -8.74
N VAL A 76 -31.11 1.81 -9.18
CA VAL A 76 -30.93 0.42 -8.72
C VAL A 76 -30.24 -0.40 -9.80
N PHE A 77 -29.13 -1.05 -9.44
CA PHE A 77 -28.37 -1.94 -10.34
C PHE A 77 -28.64 -3.41 -9.99
N ILE A 78 -29.02 -4.19 -11.01
CA ILE A 78 -29.27 -5.64 -10.89
C ILE A 78 -28.31 -6.38 -11.81
N ASN A 79 -27.44 -7.21 -11.21
CA ASN A 79 -26.59 -8.15 -11.96
C ASN A 79 -27.40 -9.39 -12.34
N ILE A 80 -27.42 -9.73 -13.64
CA ILE A 80 -28.15 -10.90 -14.14
C ILE A 80 -27.13 -11.99 -14.48
N PRO A 81 -27.08 -13.12 -13.75
CA PRO A 81 -26.15 -14.20 -14.04
C PRO A 81 -26.18 -14.62 -15.52
N LYS A 82 -25.01 -14.72 -16.16
CA LYS A 82 -24.81 -15.11 -17.57
C LYS A 82 -25.64 -16.32 -18.02
N MET A 83 -25.83 -17.30 -17.12
CA MET A 83 -26.65 -18.50 -17.35
C MET A 83 -28.13 -18.20 -17.68
N LEU A 84 -28.66 -17.04 -17.27
CA LEU A 84 -30.03 -16.59 -17.56
C LEU A 84 -30.15 -15.90 -18.92
N ILE A 85 -29.05 -15.33 -19.42
CA ILE A 85 -28.97 -14.71 -20.75
C ILE A 85 -28.97 -15.79 -21.84
N ASP A 86 -28.53 -17.01 -21.55
CA ASP A 86 -28.55 -18.12 -22.50
C ASP A 86 -29.95 -18.77 -22.70
N GLY A 87 -30.93 -18.42 -21.87
CA GLY A 87 -32.32 -18.90 -21.95
C GLY A 87 -33.21 -18.25 -23.03
N ARG A 88 -34.49 -18.63 -23.04
CA ARG A 88 -35.57 -17.98 -23.83
C ARG A 88 -36.63 -17.44 -22.87
N GLY A 89 -37.04 -16.18 -23.02
CA GLY A 89 -38.11 -15.62 -22.20
C GLY A 89 -37.96 -14.12 -21.94
N LYS A 90 -38.54 -13.67 -20.82
CA LYS A 90 -38.45 -12.31 -20.30
C LYS A 90 -37.88 -12.35 -18.89
N VAL A 91 -37.04 -11.37 -18.56
CA VAL A 91 -36.66 -11.08 -17.17
C VAL A 91 -37.66 -10.06 -16.64
N SER A 92 -38.29 -10.37 -15.51
CA SER A 92 -39.28 -9.49 -14.86
C SER A 92 -38.77 -9.11 -13.47
N VAL A 93 -38.86 -7.83 -13.11
CA VAL A 93 -38.46 -7.33 -11.79
C VAL A 93 -39.69 -6.81 -11.05
N ALA A 94 -39.87 -7.21 -9.79
CA ALA A 94 -41.03 -6.83 -8.97
C ALA A 94 -40.66 -6.60 -7.49
N ILE A 95 -41.34 -5.65 -6.85
CA ILE A 95 -41.29 -5.38 -5.40
C ILE A 95 -42.36 -6.22 -4.72
N CYS A 96 -42.02 -6.90 -3.64
CA CYS A 96 -42.90 -7.83 -2.93
C CYS A 96 -42.86 -7.59 -1.42
N ASP A 97 -43.90 -8.03 -0.71
CA ASP A 97 -43.92 -8.01 0.75
C ASP A 97 -43.06 -9.14 1.35
N GLU A 98 -42.89 -9.12 2.67
CA GLU A 98 -42.14 -10.16 3.41
C GLU A 98 -42.74 -11.58 3.24
N GLU A 99 -44.02 -11.67 2.86
CA GLU A 99 -44.73 -12.92 2.59
C GLU A 99 -44.57 -13.40 1.13
N GLY A 100 -43.88 -12.62 0.28
CA GLY A 100 -43.59 -12.93 -1.12
C GLY A 100 -44.72 -12.56 -2.10
N ASN A 101 -45.72 -11.80 -1.66
CA ASN A 101 -46.77 -11.29 -2.55
C ASN A 101 -46.28 -10.06 -3.32
N VAL A 102 -46.54 -10.01 -4.62
CA VAL A 102 -46.12 -8.88 -5.47
C VAL A 102 -46.92 -7.63 -5.12
N ILE A 103 -46.22 -6.62 -4.60
CA ILE A 103 -46.77 -5.29 -4.30
C ILE A 103 -46.77 -4.42 -5.56
N ASN A 104 -45.67 -4.43 -6.34
CA ASN A 104 -45.56 -3.63 -7.56
C ASN A 104 -44.67 -4.32 -8.61
N LYS A 105 -45.05 -4.26 -9.89
CA LYS A 105 -44.26 -4.81 -11.00
C LYS A 105 -43.47 -3.69 -11.68
N CYS A 106 -42.15 -3.73 -11.59
CA CYS A 106 -41.28 -2.64 -12.06
C CYS A 106 -41.12 -2.62 -13.58
N PHE A 107 -40.67 -3.72 -14.22
CA PHE A 107 -40.61 -3.84 -15.68
C PHE A 107 -40.40 -5.28 -16.17
N ASP A 108 -40.58 -5.49 -17.48
CA ASP A 108 -40.21 -6.71 -18.21
C ASP A 108 -39.21 -6.37 -19.34
N ILE A 109 -38.10 -7.08 -19.45
CA ILE A 109 -37.19 -7.00 -20.59
C ILE A 109 -37.03 -8.37 -21.25
N SER A 110 -37.13 -8.42 -22.58
CA SER A 110 -36.89 -9.68 -23.29
C SER A 110 -35.40 -9.99 -23.33
N VAL A 111 -35.06 -11.26 -23.13
CA VAL A 111 -33.68 -11.75 -23.25
C VAL A 111 -33.11 -11.45 -24.66
N THR A 112 -33.96 -11.43 -25.69
CA THR A 112 -33.60 -11.02 -27.05
C THR A 112 -33.16 -9.55 -27.15
N LYS A 113 -33.80 -8.63 -26.42
CA LYS A 113 -33.42 -7.22 -26.42
C LYS A 113 -32.07 -7.01 -25.72
N ILE A 114 -31.83 -7.74 -24.63
CA ILE A 114 -30.53 -7.77 -23.93
C ILE A 114 -29.42 -8.28 -24.87
N LYS A 115 -29.67 -9.38 -25.60
CA LYS A 115 -28.71 -9.93 -26.59
C LYS A 115 -28.39 -8.95 -27.72
N ASN A 116 -29.39 -8.26 -28.27
CA ASN A 116 -29.19 -7.30 -29.35
C ASN A 116 -28.38 -6.08 -28.90
N SER A 117 -28.60 -5.63 -27.68
CA SER A 117 -27.85 -4.55 -27.04
C SER A 117 -26.35 -4.89 -26.91
N LEU A 118 -26.01 -6.09 -26.42
CA LEU A 118 -24.61 -6.55 -26.29
C LEU A 118 -23.88 -6.72 -27.64
N SER A 119 -24.60 -6.72 -28.76
CA SER A 119 -24.06 -6.94 -30.11
C SER A 119 -23.71 -5.67 -30.91
N GLN A 120 -23.88 -4.46 -30.35
CA GLN A 120 -23.53 -3.21 -31.05
C GLN A 120 -22.07 -2.81 -30.79
N GLY A 121 -21.22 -2.86 -31.82
CA GLY A 121 -19.80 -2.48 -31.71
C GLY A 121 -19.54 -1.01 -31.35
N MET A 122 -18.42 -0.78 -30.65
CA MET A 122 -18.02 0.48 -30.00
C MET A 122 -16.72 1.03 -30.59
N VAL A 123 -16.48 2.35 -30.52
CA VAL A 123 -15.23 3.01 -30.95
C VAL A 123 -14.87 4.19 -30.05
N LYS A 124 -13.58 4.50 -29.90
CA LYS A 124 -13.09 5.63 -29.08
C LYS A 124 -11.67 6.09 -29.43
N VAL A 125 -11.39 7.39 -29.36
CA VAL A 125 -10.01 7.94 -29.24
C VAL A 125 -9.63 8.06 -27.76
N ASP A 126 -8.46 7.54 -27.37
CA ASP A 126 -8.06 7.51 -25.95
C ASP A 126 -6.79 8.29 -25.63
N SER A 127 -5.91 8.51 -26.60
CA SER A 127 -4.67 9.26 -26.40
C SER A 127 -4.24 10.02 -27.65
N VAL A 128 -3.67 11.20 -27.41
CA VAL A 128 -3.21 12.15 -28.43
C VAL A 128 -1.90 12.70 -27.93
N ASP A 129 -0.83 12.47 -28.69
CA ASP A 129 0.51 12.95 -28.40
C ASP A 129 0.97 13.87 -29.54
N VAL A 130 1.65 14.95 -29.19
CA VAL A 130 2.25 15.89 -30.15
C VAL A 130 3.75 15.98 -29.86
N SER A 131 4.58 15.91 -30.90
CA SER A 131 6.03 15.97 -30.79
C SER A 131 6.50 17.29 -30.17
N LYS A 132 7.72 17.28 -29.58
CA LYS A 132 8.27 18.44 -28.84
C LYS A 132 8.44 19.69 -29.71
N ASP A 133 8.67 19.53 -30.99
CA ASP A 133 8.77 20.59 -32.00
C ASP A 133 7.41 20.97 -32.62
N SER A 134 6.31 20.39 -32.11
CA SER A 134 4.92 20.63 -32.53
C SER A 134 4.61 20.25 -33.98
N SER A 135 5.50 19.51 -34.64
CA SER A 135 5.43 19.20 -36.07
C SER A 135 4.66 17.91 -36.36
N ASP A 136 4.74 16.91 -35.47
CA ASP A 136 4.15 15.58 -35.66
C ASP A 136 3.12 15.26 -34.56
N VAL A 137 2.05 14.58 -34.95
CA VAL A 137 0.94 14.18 -34.09
C VAL A 137 0.76 12.67 -34.17
N SER A 138 0.52 12.05 -33.03
CA SER A 138 0.15 10.63 -32.90
C SER A 138 -1.18 10.51 -32.17
N ILE A 139 -2.17 9.90 -32.82
CA ILE A 139 -3.50 9.65 -32.24
C ILE A 139 -3.70 8.15 -32.11
N ARG A 140 -4.06 7.71 -30.90
CA ARG A 140 -4.36 6.31 -30.61
C ARG A 140 -5.81 6.16 -30.18
N GLY A 141 -6.42 5.07 -30.64
CA GLY A 141 -7.79 4.71 -30.29
C GLY A 141 -8.06 3.23 -30.53
N TRP A 142 -9.33 2.86 -30.39
CA TRP A 142 -9.78 1.48 -30.51
C TRP A 142 -11.22 1.38 -31.02
N GLY A 143 -11.56 0.20 -31.52
CA GLY A 143 -12.92 -0.20 -31.89
C GLY A 143 -13.11 -1.69 -31.63
N VAL A 144 -14.31 -2.13 -31.24
CA VAL A 144 -14.60 -3.53 -30.89
C VAL A 144 -15.94 -4.00 -31.46
N ASN A 145 -16.11 -5.32 -31.55
CA ASN A 145 -17.25 -5.98 -32.19
C ASN A 145 -17.47 -5.47 -33.62
N THR A 146 -16.40 -5.57 -34.42
CA THR A 146 -16.35 -5.15 -35.83
C THR A 146 -15.54 -6.12 -36.67
N GLU A 147 -15.95 -6.29 -37.92
CA GLU A 147 -15.22 -7.02 -38.96
C GLU A 147 -14.19 -6.14 -39.67
N SER A 148 -14.42 -4.82 -39.74
CA SER A 148 -13.45 -3.86 -40.28
C SER A 148 -13.44 -2.53 -39.52
N LEU A 149 -12.23 -2.13 -39.11
CA LEU A 149 -11.96 -0.82 -38.52
C LEU A 149 -11.08 0.00 -39.48
N GLU A 150 -11.58 1.16 -39.92
CA GLU A 150 -10.83 2.11 -40.72
C GLU A 150 -10.75 3.47 -40.02
N VAL A 151 -9.58 4.12 -40.07
CA VAL A 151 -9.39 5.45 -39.48
C VAL A 151 -8.85 6.44 -40.50
N LEU A 152 -9.56 7.56 -40.63
CA LEU A 152 -9.19 8.69 -41.46
C LEU A 152 -9.05 9.94 -40.60
N ILE A 153 -8.03 10.74 -40.89
CA ILE A 153 -7.81 12.03 -40.22
C ILE A 153 -8.17 13.13 -41.21
N ALA A 154 -8.96 14.10 -40.75
CA ALA A 154 -9.33 15.28 -41.51
C ALA A 154 -9.06 16.56 -40.71
N ASP A 155 -8.81 17.66 -41.42
CA ASP A 155 -8.73 18.98 -40.80
C ASP A 155 -10.12 19.48 -40.35
N GLU A 156 -10.16 20.65 -39.73
CA GLU A 156 -11.40 21.24 -39.22
C GLU A 156 -12.42 21.52 -40.33
N ALA A 157 -11.95 21.81 -41.55
CA ALA A 157 -12.75 22.02 -42.76
C ALA A 157 -13.21 20.71 -43.42
N GLY A 158 -12.73 19.56 -42.96
CA GLY A 158 -13.07 18.23 -43.48
C GLY A 158 -12.18 17.76 -44.63
N ASN A 159 -11.07 18.45 -44.93
CA ASN A 159 -10.10 17.98 -45.91
C ASN A 159 -9.25 16.87 -45.31
N ARG A 160 -9.02 15.81 -46.08
CA ARG A 160 -8.23 14.66 -45.62
C ARG A 160 -6.78 15.05 -45.37
N ILE A 161 -6.25 14.63 -44.22
CA ILE A 161 -4.84 14.72 -43.84
C ILE A 161 -4.17 13.39 -44.19
N GLU A 162 -3.01 13.45 -44.83
CA GLU A 162 -2.20 12.25 -45.08
C GLU A 162 -1.63 11.74 -43.74
N ALA A 163 -2.14 10.61 -43.29
CA ALA A 163 -1.76 10.00 -42.01
C ALA A 163 -1.33 8.54 -42.24
N LYS A 164 -0.26 8.14 -41.56
CA LYS A 164 0.18 6.75 -41.50
C LYS A 164 -0.55 6.07 -40.34
N THR A 165 -1.52 5.20 -40.65
CA THR A 165 -2.28 4.46 -39.63
C THR A 165 -1.78 3.02 -39.55
N GLU A 166 -1.29 2.65 -38.37
CA GLU A 166 -0.95 1.28 -38.01
C GLU A 166 -2.03 0.71 -37.10
N TYR A 167 -2.51 -0.50 -37.42
CA TYR A 167 -3.48 -1.19 -36.60
C TYR A 167 -2.74 -2.08 -35.60
N VAL A 168 -3.13 -2.00 -34.33
CA VAL A 168 -2.39 -2.61 -33.21
C VAL A 168 -3.30 -3.46 -32.34
N VAL A 169 -2.76 -4.57 -31.84
CA VAL A 169 -3.44 -5.37 -30.82
C VAL A 169 -3.38 -4.64 -29.48
N ARG A 170 -4.54 -4.50 -28.84
CA ARG A 170 -4.73 -3.76 -27.58
C ARG A 170 -5.10 -4.73 -26.47
N LYS A 171 -4.10 -5.24 -25.75
CA LYS A 171 -4.30 -6.22 -24.64
C LYS A 171 -5.24 -5.70 -23.55
N ASP A 172 -5.23 -4.39 -23.29
CA ASP A 172 -6.15 -3.71 -22.38
C ASP A 172 -7.62 -3.76 -22.85
N ILE A 173 -7.84 -3.72 -24.17
CA ILE A 173 -9.15 -3.90 -24.79
C ILE A 173 -9.56 -5.38 -24.83
N GLU A 174 -8.63 -6.33 -24.90
CA GLU A 174 -8.94 -7.77 -24.79
C GLU A 174 -9.39 -8.18 -23.39
N THR A 175 -8.77 -7.61 -22.36
CA THR A 175 -9.26 -7.73 -20.98
C THR A 175 -10.68 -7.17 -20.89
N GLN A 176 -10.97 -6.15 -21.70
CA GLN A 176 -12.30 -5.57 -21.82
C GLN A 176 -13.28 -6.31 -22.74
N PHE A 177 -12.83 -7.13 -23.65
CA PHE A 177 -13.70 -7.88 -24.55
C PHE A 177 -13.04 -9.25 -24.81
N PRO A 178 -13.13 -10.19 -23.85
CA PRO A 178 -12.40 -11.46 -23.89
C PRO A 178 -12.75 -12.31 -25.11
N GLU A 179 -13.93 -12.13 -25.69
CA GLU A 179 -14.37 -12.73 -26.95
C GLU A 179 -13.45 -12.41 -28.13
N LEU A 180 -12.73 -11.29 -28.10
CA LEU A 180 -11.73 -10.93 -29.12
C LEU A 180 -10.53 -11.88 -29.12
N ARG A 181 -10.27 -12.61 -28.02
CA ARG A 181 -9.20 -13.61 -27.94
C ARG A 181 -9.47 -14.84 -28.82
N ASN A 182 -10.71 -15.02 -29.27
CA ASN A 182 -11.11 -16.11 -30.18
C ASN A 182 -10.80 -15.79 -31.66
N ILE A 183 -10.40 -14.56 -31.98
CA ILE A 183 -10.04 -14.14 -33.35
C ILE A 183 -8.52 -14.35 -33.55
N PRO A 184 -8.05 -14.98 -34.63
CA PRO A 184 -6.61 -15.14 -34.92
C PRO A 184 -5.83 -13.82 -34.85
N GLU A 185 -4.62 -13.86 -34.30
CA GLU A 185 -3.81 -12.66 -33.95
C GLU A 185 -3.48 -11.77 -35.17
N ASP A 186 -3.29 -12.40 -36.33
CA ASP A 186 -3.03 -11.76 -37.62
C ASP A 186 -4.23 -10.98 -38.18
N GLU A 187 -5.45 -11.41 -37.86
CA GLU A 187 -6.70 -10.70 -38.21
C GLU A 187 -7.15 -9.70 -37.13
N ARG A 188 -6.63 -9.83 -35.90
CA ARG A 188 -7.10 -9.10 -34.70
C ARG A 188 -6.69 -7.62 -34.70
N SER A 189 -5.47 -7.31 -35.14
CA SER A 189 -4.95 -5.93 -35.15
C SER A 189 -5.89 -4.97 -35.89
N LYS A 190 -6.38 -5.37 -37.07
CA LYS A 190 -7.27 -4.59 -37.96
C LYS A 190 -8.71 -4.43 -37.46
N LYS A 191 -9.06 -5.04 -36.33
CA LYS A 191 -10.41 -5.05 -35.76
C LYS A 191 -10.48 -4.46 -34.35
N GLN A 192 -9.35 -4.01 -33.79
CA GLN A 192 -9.26 -3.69 -32.36
C GLN A 192 -8.69 -2.30 -32.04
N GLY A 193 -7.56 -1.92 -32.64
CA GLY A 193 -6.81 -0.76 -32.21
C GLY A 193 -6.10 -0.08 -33.35
N PHE A 194 -5.89 1.23 -33.22
CA PHE A 194 -5.14 1.99 -34.21
C PHE A 194 -4.21 3.00 -33.55
N LEU A 195 -3.14 3.31 -34.27
CA LEU A 195 -2.21 4.39 -34.02
C LEU A 195 -2.01 5.13 -35.34
N SER A 196 -2.47 6.37 -35.42
CA SER A 196 -2.39 7.20 -36.63
C SER A 196 -1.44 8.37 -36.41
N THR A 197 -0.38 8.45 -37.21
CA THR A 197 0.62 9.51 -37.13
C THR A 197 0.58 10.40 -38.36
N PHE A 198 0.61 11.72 -38.18
CA PHE A 198 0.55 12.71 -39.26
C PHE A 198 1.21 14.03 -38.85
N SER A 199 1.63 14.83 -39.84
CA SER A 199 2.18 16.15 -39.57
C SER A 199 1.07 17.16 -39.28
N ARG A 200 1.29 17.96 -38.24
CA ARG A 200 0.33 18.94 -37.75
C ARG A 200 0.10 20.05 -38.77
N ASN A 201 -1.16 20.28 -39.15
CA ASN A 201 -1.54 21.35 -40.08
C ASN A 201 -2.66 22.27 -39.55
N SER A 202 -3.24 21.95 -38.40
CA SER A 202 -4.35 22.70 -37.78
C SER A 202 -4.32 22.62 -36.25
N LYS A 203 -5.15 23.45 -35.61
CA LYS A 203 -5.34 23.42 -34.15
C LYS A 203 -6.21 22.26 -33.68
N LYS A 204 -7.19 21.87 -34.50
CA LYS A 204 -8.07 20.72 -34.27
C LYS A 204 -8.15 19.84 -35.48
N VAL A 205 -8.29 18.55 -35.25
CA VAL A 205 -8.51 17.55 -36.30
C VAL A 205 -9.74 16.72 -35.98
N LYS A 206 -10.37 16.19 -37.03
CA LYS A 206 -11.46 15.23 -36.97
C LYS A 206 -10.91 13.84 -37.22
N VAL A 207 -11.13 12.95 -36.27
CA VAL A 207 -10.79 11.53 -36.37
C VAL A 207 -12.05 10.79 -36.76
N HIS A 208 -12.11 10.36 -38.01
CA HIS A 208 -13.21 9.56 -38.57
C HIS A 208 -12.88 8.09 -38.33
N ILE A 209 -13.60 7.45 -37.41
CA ILE A 209 -13.49 6.03 -37.12
C ILE A 209 -14.66 5.33 -37.79
N ILE A 210 -14.37 4.57 -38.84
CA ILE A 210 -15.35 3.86 -39.67
C ILE A 210 -15.33 2.38 -39.26
N ARG A 211 -16.45 1.92 -38.73
CA ARG A 211 -16.65 0.56 -38.23
C ARG A 211 -17.70 -0.16 -39.07
N ASP A 212 -17.33 -1.21 -39.81
CA ASP A 212 -18.25 -1.95 -40.68
C ASP A 212 -19.09 -1.04 -41.61
N GLY A 213 -18.49 0.06 -42.09
CA GLY A 213 -19.15 1.08 -42.91
C GLY A 213 -19.99 2.13 -42.15
N LYS A 214 -20.04 2.07 -40.81
CA LYS A 214 -20.66 3.10 -39.96
C LYS A 214 -19.60 4.05 -39.39
N GLU A 215 -19.74 5.33 -39.67
CA GLU A 215 -18.78 6.36 -39.27
C GLU A 215 -19.12 6.96 -37.90
N SER A 216 -18.09 7.15 -37.08
CA SER A 216 -18.10 7.97 -35.87
C SER A 216 -17.00 9.01 -35.97
N ILE A 217 -17.29 10.27 -35.62
CA ILE A 217 -16.35 11.38 -35.75
C ILE A 217 -16.03 11.92 -34.36
N GLU A 218 -14.74 11.90 -34.00
CA GLU A 218 -14.24 12.55 -32.80
C GLU A 218 -13.42 13.80 -33.15
N VAL A 219 -13.67 14.91 -32.45
CA VAL A 219 -12.95 16.17 -32.64
C VAL A 219 -11.85 16.29 -31.59
N VAL A 220 -10.60 16.34 -32.03
CA VAL A 220 -9.41 16.38 -31.18
C VAL A 220 -8.77 17.77 -31.24
N ASP A 221 -8.50 18.35 -30.07
CA ASP A 221 -7.82 19.65 -29.92
C ASP A 221 -6.32 19.44 -29.64
N LEU A 222 -5.49 19.78 -30.63
CA LEU A 222 -4.04 19.55 -30.61
C LEU A 222 -3.28 20.60 -29.80
N ASP A 223 -3.84 21.80 -29.61
CA ASP A 223 -3.22 22.82 -28.76
C ASP A 223 -3.31 22.41 -27.28
N LYS A 224 -4.37 21.71 -26.87
CA LYS A 224 -4.48 21.12 -25.52
C LYS A 224 -3.44 20.02 -25.26
N ALA A 225 -2.99 19.32 -26.29
CA ALA A 225 -1.96 18.30 -26.20
C ALA A 225 -0.53 18.88 -26.18
N LEU A 226 -0.34 20.12 -26.64
CA LEU A 226 0.94 20.82 -26.71
C LEU A 226 1.33 21.65 -25.49
N ALA A 227 0.41 21.91 -24.57
CA ALA A 227 0.70 22.57 -23.29
C ALA A 227 1.55 21.70 -22.32
N PHE A 228 2.34 20.77 -22.88
CA PHE A 228 3.03 19.68 -22.22
C PHE A 228 4.53 19.99 -22.14
N ASP A 229 4.99 20.40 -20.97
CA ASP A 229 6.41 20.43 -20.61
C ASP A 229 6.76 19.14 -19.84
N PRO A 230 7.55 18.21 -20.41
CA PRO A 230 7.88 16.93 -19.79
C PRO A 230 8.77 17.05 -18.53
N THR A 231 9.26 18.24 -18.19
CA THR A 231 10.09 18.46 -16.98
C THR A 231 9.30 18.95 -15.77
N ASN A 232 8.02 19.28 -15.94
CA ASN A 232 7.29 20.04 -14.92
C ASN A 232 6.31 19.14 -14.14
N ARG A 233 6.70 18.75 -12.90
CA ARG A 233 5.91 17.93 -11.94
C ARG A 233 4.47 18.46 -11.76
N TRP A 234 4.29 19.78 -11.87
CA TRP A 234 2.99 20.47 -11.83
C TRP A 234 1.92 19.91 -12.77
N HIS A 235 2.28 19.54 -14.00
CA HIS A 235 1.30 19.12 -15.01
C HIS A 235 0.87 17.65 -14.86
N ARG A 236 1.67 16.82 -14.19
CA ARG A 236 1.32 15.43 -13.83
C ARG A 236 0.33 15.40 -12.67
N ALA A 237 0.60 16.16 -11.60
CA ALA A 237 -0.35 16.43 -10.53
C ALA A 237 -1.69 17.01 -11.05
N MET A 238 -1.65 17.98 -11.99
CA MET A 238 -2.86 18.58 -12.56
C MET A 238 -3.63 17.65 -13.51
N ARG A 239 -2.97 16.70 -14.20
CA ARG A 239 -3.62 15.67 -15.03
C ARG A 239 -4.19 14.54 -14.18
N TYR A 240 -3.55 14.19 -13.05
CA TYR A 240 -4.12 13.35 -12.01
C TYR A 240 -5.37 14.02 -11.44
N TYR A 241 -5.31 15.32 -11.14
CA TYR A 241 -6.42 16.13 -10.63
C TYR A 241 -7.59 16.29 -11.63
N ASN A 242 -7.31 16.69 -12.88
CA ASN A 242 -8.33 16.99 -13.90
C ASN A 242 -9.06 15.75 -14.44
N ASN A 243 -8.45 14.56 -14.37
CA ASN A 243 -9.13 13.32 -14.73
C ASN A 243 -9.93 12.70 -13.59
N ASN A 244 -9.72 13.10 -12.33
CA ASN A 244 -10.18 12.32 -11.17
C ASN A 244 -10.87 13.12 -10.05
N GLY A 245 -10.52 14.38 -9.76
CA GLY A 245 -11.06 15.11 -8.61
C GLY A 245 -10.75 14.44 -7.25
N LEU A 246 -10.93 15.17 -6.13
CA LEU A 246 -10.49 14.71 -4.79
C LEU A 246 -11.16 13.41 -4.33
N LYS A 247 -12.39 13.12 -4.80
CA LYS A 247 -13.13 11.88 -4.49
C LYS A 247 -12.46 10.62 -5.04
N SER A 248 -11.57 10.76 -6.02
CA SER A 248 -10.88 9.66 -6.71
C SER A 248 -9.44 9.45 -6.18
N PHE A 249 -8.87 10.44 -5.49
CA PHE A 249 -7.65 10.28 -4.67
C PHE A 249 -7.87 9.31 -3.50
N ILE A 250 -9.12 9.17 -3.05
CA ILE A 250 -9.54 8.28 -1.95
C ILE A 250 -10.24 7.01 -2.47
N ASN A 251 -11.15 7.10 -3.47
CA ASN A 251 -11.98 5.95 -3.88
C ASN A 251 -11.71 5.35 -5.28
N HIS A 252 -10.77 5.84 -6.10
CA HIS A 252 -10.49 5.23 -7.42
C HIS A 252 -9.18 4.45 -7.48
N GLY A 253 -8.49 4.42 -6.34
CA GLY A 253 -7.79 3.23 -5.90
C GLY A 253 -8.72 2.08 -5.51
N LEU A 254 -10.04 2.08 -5.75
CA LEU A 254 -10.86 0.88 -5.52
C LEU A 254 -11.17 0.14 -6.83
N LYS A 255 -11.51 0.81 -7.92
CA LYS A 255 -11.88 0.09 -9.16
C LYS A 255 -10.67 -0.39 -9.98
N LYS A 256 -9.61 0.41 -10.05
CA LYS A 256 -8.34 -0.01 -10.69
C LYS A 256 -7.58 -1.00 -9.79
N LEU A 257 -7.80 -0.95 -8.49
CA LEU A 257 -7.20 -1.85 -7.48
C LEU A 257 -7.91 -3.21 -7.47
N PHE A 258 -9.24 -3.25 -7.65
CA PHE A 258 -9.98 -4.52 -7.79
C PHE A 258 -9.72 -5.21 -9.15
N GLU A 259 -9.50 -4.44 -10.23
CA GLU A 259 -9.15 -5.01 -11.55
C GLU A 259 -7.66 -5.38 -11.67
N MET A 260 -6.78 -4.90 -10.77
CA MET A 260 -5.35 -5.23 -10.73
C MET A 260 -4.99 -6.33 -9.72
N THR A 261 -5.92 -6.76 -8.86
CA THR A 261 -5.67 -7.78 -7.83
C THR A 261 -6.03 -9.20 -8.24
N MET A 262 -6.56 -9.44 -9.44
CA MET A 262 -6.87 -10.79 -9.92
C MET A 262 -6.45 -11.01 -11.38
N GLY A 263 -5.27 -11.63 -11.55
CA GLY A 263 -4.98 -12.51 -12.69
C GLY A 263 -4.00 -12.00 -13.74
N GLY A 264 -2.77 -12.51 -13.69
CA GLY A 264 -1.89 -12.62 -14.87
C GLY A 264 -0.40 -12.61 -14.51
N ASN A 265 0.30 -13.74 -14.76
CA ASN A 265 1.75 -13.98 -14.62
C ASN A 265 2.60 -12.77 -14.20
N ASP A 266 3.10 -12.81 -12.96
CA ASP A 266 3.79 -11.71 -12.29
C ASP A 266 5.27 -11.56 -12.76
N ASN A 267 5.47 -11.17 -14.02
CA ASN A 267 6.80 -10.83 -14.53
C ASN A 267 7.25 -9.42 -14.08
N ARG A 268 6.62 -8.81 -13.06
CA ARG A 268 7.04 -7.49 -12.57
C ARG A 268 8.43 -7.56 -11.94
N TYR A 269 8.69 -8.63 -11.20
CA TYR A 269 10.00 -8.82 -10.61
C TYR A 269 11.07 -9.14 -11.66
N GLU A 270 10.75 -9.98 -12.65
CA GLU A 270 11.64 -10.24 -13.79
C GLU A 270 12.04 -8.95 -14.52
N LYS A 271 11.07 -8.08 -14.83
CA LYS A 271 11.34 -6.77 -15.44
C LYS A 271 12.17 -5.85 -14.54
N TRP A 272 11.91 -5.89 -13.24
CA TRP A 272 12.72 -5.13 -12.28
C TRP A 272 14.17 -5.65 -12.29
N MET A 273 14.39 -6.97 -12.26
CA MET A 273 15.73 -7.56 -12.36
C MET A 273 16.43 -7.17 -13.67
N GLU A 274 15.73 -7.19 -14.81
CA GLU A 274 16.29 -6.74 -16.10
C GLU A 274 16.83 -5.30 -16.04
N LEU A 275 16.14 -4.41 -15.32
CA LEU A 275 16.49 -2.99 -15.23
C LEU A 275 17.52 -2.69 -14.13
N TYR A 276 17.43 -3.35 -12.98
CA TYR A 276 18.11 -2.95 -11.75
C TYR A 276 19.15 -3.95 -11.25
N ASP A 277 19.16 -5.20 -11.73
CA ASP A 277 20.27 -6.11 -11.39
C ASP A 277 21.59 -5.57 -11.94
N VAL A 278 22.63 -5.73 -11.12
CA VAL A 278 24.00 -5.37 -11.44
C VAL A 278 24.44 -5.98 -12.77
N LYS A 279 25.06 -5.17 -13.62
CA LYS A 279 25.53 -5.57 -14.95
C LYS A 279 27.03 -5.88 -14.93
N GLU A 280 27.51 -6.65 -15.90
CA GLU A 280 28.91 -7.11 -15.89
C GLU A 280 29.93 -5.97 -15.99
N ASP A 281 29.61 -4.90 -16.70
CA ASP A 281 30.43 -3.68 -16.76
C ASP A 281 30.54 -2.99 -15.40
N GLU A 282 29.45 -2.96 -14.63
CA GLU A 282 29.49 -2.48 -13.24
C GLU A 282 30.34 -3.41 -12.36
N LEU A 283 30.20 -4.73 -12.48
CA LEU A 283 31.02 -5.68 -11.73
C LEU A 283 32.51 -5.54 -12.09
N GLU A 284 32.86 -5.36 -13.35
CA GLU A 284 34.24 -5.12 -13.80
C GLU A 284 34.79 -3.81 -13.23
N PHE A 285 33.99 -2.74 -13.21
CA PHE A 285 34.36 -1.50 -12.54
C PHE A 285 34.65 -1.72 -11.05
N GLN A 286 33.75 -2.40 -10.33
CA GLN A 286 33.89 -2.68 -8.90
C GLN A 286 35.17 -3.48 -8.58
N ARG A 287 35.51 -4.49 -9.39
CA ARG A 287 36.74 -5.29 -9.22
C ARG A 287 38.03 -4.48 -9.36
N ASN A 288 37.98 -3.38 -10.12
CA ASN A 288 39.11 -2.49 -10.35
C ASN A 288 39.17 -1.32 -9.35
N GLN A 289 38.13 -1.13 -8.53
CA GLN A 289 38.10 -0.06 -7.54
C GLN A 289 38.94 -0.42 -6.31
N MET A 290 39.74 0.54 -5.86
CA MET A 290 40.56 0.44 -4.67
C MET A 290 39.98 1.35 -3.59
N PHE A 291 39.89 0.84 -2.37
CA PHE A 291 39.49 1.60 -1.18
C PHE A 291 40.73 1.88 -0.34
N GLU A 292 41.01 3.16 -0.04
CA GLU A 292 42.19 3.56 0.74
C GLU A 292 42.19 2.93 2.14
N ASN A 293 41.01 2.84 2.76
CA ASN A 293 40.79 2.24 4.07
C ASN A 293 39.98 0.94 3.96
N GLY A 294 40.35 0.07 3.01
CA GLY A 294 39.67 -1.22 2.82
C GLY A 294 39.69 -2.09 4.07
N VAL A 295 38.51 -2.57 4.49
CA VAL A 295 38.35 -3.47 5.64
C VAL A 295 38.31 -4.93 5.22
N LYS A 296 38.49 -5.86 6.15
CA LYS A 296 38.27 -7.28 5.92
C LYS A 296 36.92 -7.70 6.46
N PHE A 297 36.10 -8.33 5.62
CA PHE A 297 34.85 -8.95 6.06
C PHE A 297 35.08 -10.40 6.50
N SER A 298 34.58 -10.78 7.67
CA SER A 298 34.46 -12.17 8.10
C SER A 298 33.01 -12.62 7.98
N ILE A 299 32.74 -13.53 7.04
CA ILE A 299 31.41 -14.09 6.80
C ILE A 299 31.25 -15.32 7.70
N ILE A 300 30.23 -15.29 8.56
CA ILE A 300 30.01 -16.28 9.62
C ILE A 300 28.91 -17.23 9.19
N VAL A 301 29.25 -18.52 9.10
CA VAL A 301 28.34 -19.54 8.58
C VAL A 301 28.35 -20.78 9.49
N PRO A 302 27.31 -21.00 10.30
CA PRO A 302 27.13 -22.25 11.03
C PRO A 302 26.74 -23.39 10.07
N LEU A 303 27.31 -24.58 10.25
CA LEU A 303 27.03 -25.77 9.43
C LEU A 303 26.44 -26.90 10.29
N TYR A 304 25.42 -27.58 9.77
CA TYR A 304 24.87 -28.79 10.39
C TYR A 304 24.17 -29.67 9.35
N ASN A 305 24.74 -30.85 9.08
CA ASN A 305 24.29 -31.77 8.02
C ASN A 305 24.06 -31.07 6.68
N THR A 306 24.88 -30.06 6.38
CA THR A 306 24.72 -29.18 5.22
C THR A 306 24.84 -29.97 3.91
N PRO A 307 23.86 -29.85 2.99
CA PRO A 307 23.97 -30.43 1.65
C PRO A 307 25.15 -29.82 0.88
N LEU A 308 26.03 -30.68 0.36
CA LEU A 308 27.28 -30.24 -0.28
C LEU A 308 27.05 -29.33 -1.49
N ASN A 309 25.98 -29.57 -2.26
CA ASN A 309 25.63 -28.75 -3.40
C ASN A 309 25.20 -27.33 -3.00
N PHE A 310 24.59 -27.15 -1.83
CA PHE A 310 24.22 -25.83 -1.33
C PHE A 310 25.46 -25.10 -0.80
N LEU A 311 26.31 -25.80 -0.05
CA LEU A 311 27.59 -25.28 0.40
C LEU A 311 28.46 -24.81 -0.77
N ASP A 312 28.51 -25.58 -1.86
CA ASP A 312 29.21 -25.20 -3.09
C ASP A 312 28.67 -23.91 -3.72
N GLN A 313 27.35 -23.71 -3.70
CA GLN A 313 26.72 -22.50 -4.23
C GLN A 313 27.05 -21.28 -3.36
N LEU A 314 26.97 -21.41 -2.03
CA LEU A 314 27.36 -20.35 -1.11
C LEU A 314 28.83 -19.97 -1.32
N VAL A 315 29.74 -20.95 -1.28
CA VAL A 315 31.18 -20.72 -1.45
C VAL A 315 31.45 -20.00 -2.78
N LYS A 316 30.90 -20.49 -3.90
CA LYS A 316 31.03 -19.83 -5.21
C LYS A 316 30.49 -18.41 -5.25
N SER A 317 29.39 -18.13 -4.55
CA SER A 317 28.81 -16.77 -4.48
C SER A 317 29.71 -15.79 -3.73
N VAL A 318 30.44 -16.27 -2.73
CA VAL A 318 31.42 -15.49 -1.97
C VAL A 318 32.72 -15.32 -2.77
N GLU A 319 33.14 -16.35 -3.52
CA GLU A 319 34.26 -16.26 -4.45
C GLU A 319 34.01 -15.24 -5.57
N ALA A 320 32.76 -15.12 -6.02
CA ALA A 320 32.36 -14.18 -7.06
C ALA A 320 32.31 -12.71 -6.60
N GLN A 321 32.54 -12.42 -5.32
CA GLN A 321 32.48 -11.07 -4.78
C GLN A 321 33.48 -10.14 -5.46
N THR A 322 33.00 -8.99 -5.93
CA THR A 322 33.84 -7.97 -6.58
C THR A 322 34.78 -7.28 -5.59
N TYR A 323 34.42 -7.24 -4.31
CA TYR A 323 35.31 -6.80 -3.23
C TYR A 323 36.20 -7.95 -2.73
N PRO A 324 37.53 -7.83 -2.81
CA PRO A 324 38.41 -8.99 -2.65
C PRO A 324 38.82 -9.30 -1.20
N ASN A 325 38.60 -8.43 -0.22
CA ASN A 325 39.14 -8.60 1.13
C ASN A 325 38.12 -9.24 2.09
N TRP A 326 38.05 -10.57 2.08
CA TRP A 326 37.12 -11.33 2.88
C TRP A 326 37.71 -12.62 3.46
N GLN A 327 37.02 -13.18 4.44
CA GLN A 327 37.26 -14.49 5.05
C GLN A 327 35.93 -15.21 5.24
N LEU A 328 35.87 -16.50 4.91
CA LEU A 328 34.77 -17.39 5.26
C LEU A 328 35.09 -18.15 6.54
N CYS A 329 34.19 -18.11 7.52
CA CYS A 329 34.33 -18.74 8.82
C CYS A 329 33.24 -19.80 9.00
N PHE A 330 33.64 -21.07 8.95
CA PHE A 330 32.75 -22.22 9.12
C PHE A 330 32.95 -22.89 10.48
N ALA A 331 31.84 -23.12 11.18
CA ALA A 331 31.79 -24.02 12.34
C ALA A 331 30.74 -25.11 12.11
N ASP A 332 31.18 -26.36 12.15
CA ASP A 332 30.39 -27.51 11.71
C ASP A 332 30.06 -28.46 12.86
N GLY A 333 28.78 -28.49 13.23
CA GLY A 333 28.22 -29.39 14.23
C GLY A 333 27.76 -30.74 13.67
N SER A 334 28.08 -31.08 12.42
CA SER A 334 27.67 -32.35 11.81
C SER A 334 28.36 -33.53 12.49
N SER A 335 27.64 -34.63 12.72
CA SER A 335 28.21 -35.86 13.29
C SER A 335 29.04 -36.69 12.30
N ASN A 336 29.16 -36.25 11.05
CA ASN A 336 29.85 -36.95 9.98
C ASN A 336 30.88 -36.05 9.32
N ASN A 337 31.90 -36.66 8.70
CA ASN A 337 33.04 -35.93 8.13
C ASN A 337 32.81 -35.46 6.68
N LYS A 338 31.60 -35.60 6.11
CA LYS A 338 31.39 -35.29 4.67
C LYS A 338 31.68 -33.82 4.36
N VAL A 339 31.20 -32.91 5.20
CA VAL A 339 31.43 -31.47 5.07
C VAL A 339 32.91 -31.15 5.29
N ALA A 340 33.52 -31.71 6.33
CA ALA A 340 34.95 -31.55 6.62
C ALA A 340 35.84 -31.96 5.43
N GLU A 341 35.61 -33.15 4.87
CA GLU A 341 36.33 -33.67 3.70
C GLU A 341 36.12 -32.81 2.45
N HIS A 342 34.92 -32.25 2.30
CA HIS A 342 34.55 -31.41 1.16
C HIS A 342 35.20 -30.02 1.22
N ILE A 343 35.17 -29.37 2.38
CA ILE A 343 35.84 -28.08 2.61
C ILE A 343 37.35 -28.25 2.52
N LYS A 344 37.91 -29.35 3.04
CA LYS A 344 39.34 -29.63 2.93
C LYS A 344 39.81 -29.69 1.47
N LYS A 345 39.00 -30.23 0.54
CA LYS A 345 39.33 -30.21 -0.89
C LYS A 345 39.42 -28.78 -1.45
N HIS A 346 38.51 -27.89 -1.05
CA HIS A 346 38.54 -26.48 -1.44
C HIS A 346 39.72 -25.71 -0.83
N ILE A 347 40.22 -26.15 0.32
CA ILE A 347 41.43 -25.56 0.94
C ILE A 347 42.69 -26.10 0.24
N ASP A 348 42.74 -27.40 -0.04
CA ASP A 348 43.92 -28.10 -0.57
C ASP A 348 44.14 -27.87 -2.07
N ASP A 349 43.11 -27.53 -2.84
CA ASP A 349 43.23 -27.20 -4.27
C ASP A 349 43.96 -25.86 -4.55
N GLY A 350 44.29 -25.11 -3.47
CA GLY A 350 45.11 -23.91 -3.51
C GLY A 350 44.38 -22.67 -4.05
N SER A 351 43.12 -22.79 -4.46
CA SER A 351 42.36 -21.70 -5.09
C SER A 351 42.15 -20.51 -4.15
N TYR A 352 42.04 -20.73 -2.83
CA TYR A 352 41.76 -19.67 -1.84
C TYR A 352 42.53 -19.86 -0.52
N GLN A 353 43.76 -20.37 -0.63
CA GLN A 353 44.60 -20.70 0.53
C GLN A 353 44.73 -19.49 1.47
N GLY A 354 44.16 -19.61 2.68
CA GLY A 354 44.18 -18.59 3.73
C GLY A 354 42.92 -17.74 3.90
N ARG A 355 41.90 -17.87 3.04
CA ARG A 355 40.62 -17.13 3.19
C ARG A 355 39.47 -17.93 3.79
N ILE A 356 39.49 -19.25 3.67
CA ILE A 356 38.49 -20.14 4.27
C ILE A 356 39.06 -20.71 5.57
N THR A 357 38.33 -20.54 6.66
CA THR A 357 38.65 -21.11 7.98
C THR A 357 37.53 -22.05 8.40
N TYR A 358 37.90 -23.25 8.84
CA TYR A 358 36.96 -24.31 9.18
C TYR A 358 37.27 -24.87 10.57
N ARG A 359 36.22 -25.07 11.37
CA ARG A 359 36.27 -25.76 12.66
C ARG A 359 35.18 -26.83 12.69
N HIS A 360 35.59 -28.08 12.89
CA HIS A 360 34.67 -29.16 13.23
C HIS A 360 34.41 -29.13 14.74
N LEU A 361 33.16 -29.24 15.15
CA LEU A 361 32.73 -29.27 16.55
C LEU A 361 32.56 -30.73 16.99
N GLU A 362 32.89 -31.03 18.26
CA GLU A 362 32.74 -32.38 18.80
C GLU A 362 31.27 -32.85 18.85
N GLU A 363 30.34 -31.92 19.00
CA GLU A 363 28.90 -32.15 19.00
C GLU A 363 28.14 -30.91 18.47
N ASN A 364 26.90 -31.11 18.03
CA ASN A 364 26.01 -30.00 17.65
C ASN A 364 25.52 -29.27 18.92
N LYS A 365 25.86 -27.99 19.07
CA LYS A 365 25.50 -27.19 20.25
C LYS A 365 24.29 -26.28 20.05
N GLY A 366 23.57 -26.42 18.93
CA GLY A 366 22.47 -25.52 18.56
C GLY A 366 22.94 -24.42 17.60
N ILE A 367 22.00 -23.63 17.09
CA ILE A 367 22.30 -22.65 16.03
C ILE A 367 23.20 -21.56 16.58
N SER A 368 22.83 -20.94 17.71
CA SER A 368 23.58 -19.81 18.30
C SER A 368 25.01 -20.19 18.67
N GLU A 369 25.21 -21.35 19.33
CA GLU A 369 26.55 -21.77 19.74
C GLU A 369 27.42 -22.17 18.54
N ASN A 370 26.86 -22.81 17.53
CA ASN A 370 27.60 -23.10 16.30
C ASN A 370 27.99 -21.78 15.60
N THR A 371 27.08 -20.79 15.55
CA THR A 371 27.39 -19.45 15.02
C THR A 371 28.47 -18.74 15.83
N ASN A 372 28.43 -18.82 17.17
CA ASN A 372 29.47 -18.28 18.05
C ASN A 372 30.83 -18.95 17.82
N GLU A 373 30.87 -20.27 17.57
CA GLU A 373 32.11 -20.96 17.23
C GLU A 373 32.70 -20.50 15.89
N ALA A 374 31.85 -20.18 14.91
CA ALA A 374 32.28 -19.56 13.66
C ALA A 374 32.75 -18.11 13.88
N LEU A 375 32.04 -17.33 14.71
CA LEU A 375 32.42 -15.96 15.08
C LEU A 375 33.81 -15.89 15.75
N LYS A 376 34.18 -16.89 16.56
CA LYS A 376 35.52 -16.99 17.17
C LYS A 376 36.66 -17.16 16.15
N LEU A 377 36.35 -17.53 14.90
CA LEU A 377 37.33 -17.64 13.82
C LEU A 377 37.54 -16.33 13.06
N ALA A 378 36.64 -15.35 13.27
CA ALA A 378 36.62 -14.09 12.55
C ALA A 378 37.84 -13.23 12.88
N VAL A 379 38.58 -12.82 11.86
CA VAL A 379 39.70 -11.86 11.99
C VAL A 379 39.45 -10.54 11.28
N GLY A 380 38.33 -10.40 10.58
CA GLY A 380 37.94 -9.17 9.90
C GLY A 380 37.41 -8.10 10.85
N GLU A 381 37.52 -6.84 10.44
CA GLU A 381 36.98 -5.70 11.20
C GLU A 381 35.43 -5.68 11.20
N TYR A 382 34.81 -6.35 10.22
CA TYR A 382 33.36 -6.47 10.08
C TYR A 382 32.91 -7.92 9.98
N ILE A 383 31.79 -8.21 10.61
CA ILE A 383 31.10 -9.49 10.65
C ILE A 383 29.92 -9.44 9.70
N VAL A 384 29.79 -10.44 8.83
CA VAL A 384 28.68 -10.59 7.88
C VAL A 384 27.99 -11.92 8.14
N LEU A 385 26.67 -11.90 8.31
CA LEU A 385 25.89 -13.12 8.52
C LEU A 385 25.46 -13.73 7.18
N ALA A 386 25.55 -15.05 7.06
CA ALA A 386 25.02 -15.80 5.93
C ALA A 386 24.70 -17.24 6.34
N ASP A 387 23.63 -17.79 5.76
CA ASP A 387 23.26 -19.19 5.97
C ASP A 387 23.91 -20.12 4.95
N HIS A 388 24.14 -21.36 5.37
CA HIS A 388 24.92 -22.35 4.64
C HIS A 388 24.30 -22.80 3.31
N ASP A 389 23.03 -22.49 3.10
CA ASP A 389 22.24 -22.84 1.93
C ASP A 389 21.86 -21.67 1.04
N ASP A 390 22.24 -20.45 1.40
CA ASP A 390 21.89 -19.24 0.65
C ASP A 390 23.02 -18.77 -0.27
N VAL A 391 22.74 -17.70 -1.03
CA VAL A 391 23.64 -17.15 -2.05
C VAL A 391 23.70 -15.63 -1.88
N LEU A 392 24.91 -15.07 -2.00
CA LEU A 392 25.11 -13.62 -2.00
C LEU A 392 25.14 -13.08 -3.43
N ALA A 393 24.61 -11.86 -3.63
CA ALA A 393 24.80 -11.15 -4.90
C ALA A 393 26.29 -10.84 -5.12
N PRO A 394 26.82 -10.86 -6.35
CA PRO A 394 28.26 -10.71 -6.61
C PRO A 394 28.85 -9.34 -6.20
N ASN A 395 28.02 -8.32 -6.02
CA ASN A 395 28.41 -7.00 -5.54
C ASN A 395 28.18 -6.79 -4.03
N ALA A 396 27.68 -7.77 -3.29
CA ALA A 396 27.25 -7.61 -1.89
C ALA A 396 28.31 -6.98 -0.98
N LEU A 397 29.52 -7.54 -0.93
CA LEU A 397 30.60 -7.02 -0.08
C LEU A 397 31.13 -5.66 -0.55
N TYR A 398 31.07 -5.40 -1.85
CA TYR A 398 31.44 -4.10 -2.41
C TYR A 398 30.46 -3.00 -1.94
N GLU A 399 29.16 -3.26 -2.00
CA GLU A 399 28.15 -2.30 -1.53
C GLU A 399 28.26 -2.04 -0.02
N LEU A 400 28.57 -3.07 0.78
CA LEU A 400 28.89 -2.91 2.21
C LEU A 400 30.09 -1.98 2.39
N MET A 401 31.19 -2.22 1.67
CA MET A 401 32.39 -1.39 1.73
C MET A 401 32.09 0.06 1.33
N VAL A 402 31.23 0.30 0.34
CA VAL A 402 30.81 1.66 -0.06
C VAL A 402 30.12 2.39 1.09
N GLN A 403 29.26 1.73 1.88
CA GLN A 403 28.64 2.37 3.05
C GLN A 403 29.66 2.68 4.15
N ILE A 404 30.63 1.78 4.37
CA ILE A 404 31.69 1.96 5.36
C ILE A 404 32.61 3.12 4.96
N ASP A 405 33.06 3.16 3.71
CA ASP A 405 33.96 4.20 3.20
C ASP A 405 33.30 5.58 3.21
N LYS A 406 32.03 5.64 2.80
CA LYS A 406 31.30 6.91 2.66
C LYS A 406 30.81 7.47 3.99
N TYR A 407 30.36 6.61 4.91
CA TYR A 407 29.64 7.04 6.11
C TYR A 407 30.25 6.53 7.42
N GLY A 408 31.29 5.70 7.38
CA GLY A 408 31.80 5.02 8.57
C GLY A 408 30.79 4.06 9.19
N ALA A 409 29.92 3.47 8.35
CA ALA A 409 28.80 2.66 8.82
C ALA A 409 29.24 1.50 9.73
N GLU A 410 28.62 1.37 10.90
CA GLU A 410 28.95 0.34 11.88
C GLU A 410 27.96 -0.82 11.89
N VAL A 411 26.71 -0.59 11.47
CA VAL A 411 25.68 -1.60 11.26
C VAL A 411 24.99 -1.34 9.92
N ILE A 412 24.91 -2.36 9.08
CA ILE A 412 24.39 -2.29 7.71
C ILE A 412 23.48 -3.49 7.43
N TYR A 413 22.39 -3.29 6.71
CA TYR A 413 21.59 -4.37 6.17
C TYR A 413 21.11 -4.09 4.73
N SER A 414 20.74 -5.14 3.99
CA SER A 414 20.27 -5.04 2.60
C SER A 414 18.85 -5.56 2.42
N ASP A 415 18.28 -5.27 1.24
CA ASP A 415 17.12 -6.01 0.74
C ASP A 415 17.51 -7.45 0.38
N GLU A 416 16.50 -8.32 0.29
CA GLU A 416 16.65 -9.75 0.00
C GLU A 416 15.53 -10.23 -0.92
N ASP A 417 15.72 -11.37 -1.58
CA ASP A 417 14.65 -12.11 -2.24
C ASP A 417 14.79 -13.60 -1.97
N LYS A 418 13.95 -14.41 -2.63
CA LYS A 418 14.02 -15.87 -2.55
C LYS A 418 14.53 -16.48 -3.84
N ILE A 419 15.22 -17.60 -3.71
CA ILE A 419 15.59 -18.49 -4.81
C ILE A 419 14.97 -19.88 -4.64
N ASP A 420 14.73 -20.55 -5.77
CA ASP A 420 14.26 -21.92 -5.77
C ASP A 420 15.30 -22.89 -5.18
N ILE A 421 14.91 -24.15 -4.96
CA ILE A 421 15.81 -25.16 -4.40
C ILE A 421 17.11 -25.34 -5.20
N ASN A 422 17.09 -25.08 -6.51
CA ASN A 422 18.26 -25.22 -7.37
C ASN A 422 19.15 -23.95 -7.40
N GLY A 423 18.63 -22.82 -6.93
CA GLY A 423 19.28 -21.51 -6.97
C GLY A 423 19.21 -20.84 -8.34
N LYS A 424 18.22 -21.21 -9.16
CA LYS A 424 18.09 -20.78 -10.56
C LYS A 424 17.11 -19.63 -10.73
N ASP A 425 15.92 -19.72 -10.12
CA ASP A 425 14.85 -18.75 -10.30
C ASP A 425 14.68 -17.91 -9.04
N ARG A 426 14.64 -16.58 -9.21
CA ARG A 426 14.47 -15.58 -8.13
C ARG A 426 13.02 -15.11 -8.06
N PHE A 427 12.45 -14.98 -6.86
CA PHE A 427 11.05 -14.59 -6.63
C PHE A 427 10.84 -13.94 -5.25
N GLU A 428 9.65 -13.38 -5.01
CA GLU A 428 9.24 -12.76 -3.73
C GLU A 428 10.28 -11.79 -3.14
N PRO A 429 10.61 -10.68 -3.83
CA PRO A 429 11.53 -9.69 -3.29
C PRO A 429 10.97 -9.03 -2.03
N TYR A 430 11.82 -8.86 -1.03
CA TYR A 430 11.57 -8.01 0.12
C TYR A 430 12.34 -6.70 0.01
N PHE A 431 11.66 -5.69 -0.54
CA PHE A 431 12.09 -4.30 -0.52
C PHE A 431 11.81 -3.68 0.85
N LYS A 432 12.84 -3.66 1.72
CA LYS A 432 12.73 -3.28 3.13
C LYS A 432 12.67 -1.75 3.28
N SER A 433 12.04 -1.31 4.36
CA SER A 433 12.12 0.09 4.81
C SER A 433 13.57 0.44 5.19
N GLY A 434 13.90 1.75 5.22
CA GLY A 434 15.01 2.23 6.06
C GLY A 434 14.81 1.86 7.53
N PHE A 435 15.83 2.08 8.37
CA PHE A 435 15.84 1.53 9.73
C PHE A 435 14.64 1.98 10.56
N ASN A 436 13.93 1.01 11.14
CA ASN A 436 12.65 1.20 11.81
C ASN A 436 12.62 0.28 13.03
N ILE A 437 12.92 0.83 14.20
CA ILE A 437 13.06 0.03 15.42
C ILE A 437 11.72 -0.56 15.87
N ASP A 438 10.63 0.17 15.65
CA ASP A 438 9.29 -0.28 16.00
C ASP A 438 8.81 -1.41 15.07
N LEU A 439 9.18 -1.35 13.78
CA LEU A 439 9.02 -2.48 12.87
C LEU A 439 9.89 -3.67 13.27
N LEU A 440 11.15 -3.45 13.66
CA LEU A 440 12.05 -4.51 14.13
C LEU A 440 11.52 -5.20 15.39
N CYS A 441 10.90 -4.45 16.31
CA CYS A 441 10.25 -5.01 17.49
C CYS A 441 8.95 -5.77 17.14
N SER A 442 8.30 -5.41 16.03
CA SER A 442 7.09 -6.08 15.56
C SER A 442 7.38 -7.31 14.70
N ASN A 443 8.51 -7.35 13.99
CA ASN A 443 8.94 -8.46 13.14
C ASN A 443 10.44 -8.32 12.82
N ASN A 444 11.18 -9.43 12.73
CA ASN A 444 12.58 -9.40 12.29
C ASN A 444 12.67 -9.14 10.78
N TYR A 445 12.44 -7.91 10.34
CA TYR A 445 12.46 -7.56 8.92
C TYR A 445 13.88 -7.37 8.36
N VAL A 446 14.89 -7.26 9.23
CA VAL A 446 16.29 -7.02 8.84
C VAL A 446 16.92 -8.28 8.28
N CYS A 447 16.76 -9.43 8.95
CA CYS A 447 17.26 -10.74 8.52
C CYS A 447 18.70 -10.67 7.95
N HIS A 448 18.88 -11.14 6.71
CA HIS A 448 20.14 -11.20 6.00
C HIS A 448 20.04 -10.29 4.74
N LEU A 449 21.10 -9.76 4.17
CA LEU A 449 22.48 -9.70 4.64
C LEU A 449 22.58 -8.69 5.78
N PHE A 450 23.03 -9.12 6.97
CA PHE A 450 23.33 -8.23 8.09
C PHE A 450 24.85 -8.14 8.27
N CYS A 451 25.37 -6.92 8.34
CA CYS A 451 26.77 -6.62 8.54
C CYS A 451 26.95 -5.71 9.76
N VAL A 452 27.89 -6.05 10.63
CA VAL A 452 28.17 -5.29 11.85
C VAL A 452 29.66 -5.24 12.12
N LYS A 453 30.15 -4.10 12.62
CA LYS A 453 31.52 -3.95 13.07
C LYS A 453 31.81 -4.95 14.19
N LYS A 454 32.93 -5.67 14.08
CA LYS A 454 33.30 -6.74 15.01
C LYS A 454 33.35 -6.29 16.47
N GLU A 455 33.81 -5.06 16.71
CA GLU A 455 33.85 -4.46 18.05
C GLU A 455 32.47 -4.43 18.71
N ILE A 456 31.40 -4.19 17.94
CA ILE A 456 30.02 -4.21 18.44
C ILE A 456 29.57 -5.64 18.71
N ALA A 457 29.83 -6.56 17.77
CA ALA A 457 29.50 -7.98 17.93
C ALA A 457 30.15 -8.58 19.21
N ASP A 458 31.41 -8.23 19.46
CA ASP A 458 32.15 -8.61 20.67
C ASP A 458 31.54 -7.95 21.92
N LYS A 459 31.20 -6.65 21.85
CA LYS A 459 30.61 -5.89 22.95
C LYS A 459 29.27 -6.47 23.42
N VAL A 460 28.41 -6.89 22.48
CA VAL A 460 27.09 -7.47 22.78
C VAL A 460 27.14 -8.95 23.18
N GLY A 461 28.32 -9.58 23.09
CA GLY A 461 28.54 -10.96 23.52
C GLY A 461 28.08 -12.04 22.54
N GLY A 462 27.92 -11.72 21.25
CA GLY A 462 27.52 -12.69 20.23
C GLY A 462 26.07 -13.20 20.34
N PHE A 463 25.83 -14.44 19.93
CA PHE A 463 24.51 -15.07 19.89
C PHE A 463 24.18 -15.79 21.21
N ASP A 464 22.92 -15.81 21.60
CA ASP A 464 22.46 -16.41 22.86
C ASP A 464 21.54 -17.60 22.56
N SER A 465 21.97 -18.80 22.96
CA SER A 465 21.28 -20.07 22.67
C SER A 465 19.90 -20.18 23.32
N GLU A 466 19.56 -19.31 24.27
CA GLU A 466 18.20 -19.16 24.78
C GLU A 466 17.20 -18.74 23.68
N TYR A 467 17.70 -18.18 22.57
CA TYR A 467 16.91 -17.65 21.45
C TYR A 467 17.04 -18.46 20.17
N ASP A 468 17.58 -19.69 20.20
CA ASP A 468 17.69 -20.54 19.02
C ASP A 468 16.37 -20.58 18.21
N GLY A 469 16.48 -20.40 16.90
CA GLY A 469 15.37 -20.21 15.96
C GLY A 469 14.98 -18.74 15.71
N ALA A 470 15.34 -17.84 16.62
CA ALA A 470 15.20 -16.39 16.50
C ALA A 470 16.48 -15.65 16.95
N GLN A 471 17.61 -16.34 16.93
CA GLN A 471 18.88 -15.85 17.45
C GLN A 471 19.37 -14.59 16.71
N ASP A 472 19.07 -14.48 15.42
CA ASP A 472 19.41 -13.29 14.63
C ASP A 472 18.61 -12.08 15.11
N HIS A 473 17.35 -12.27 15.51
CA HIS A 473 16.50 -11.19 16.00
C HIS A 473 17.05 -10.62 17.31
N ASP A 474 17.44 -11.48 18.27
CA ASP A 474 18.13 -11.07 19.50
C ASP A 474 19.45 -10.38 19.20
N PHE A 475 20.28 -10.96 18.34
CA PHE A 475 21.60 -10.41 18.00
C PHE A 475 21.49 -9.03 17.33
N ILE A 476 20.58 -8.86 16.37
CA ILE A 476 20.34 -7.59 15.69
C ILE A 476 19.82 -6.54 16.69
N LEU A 477 18.84 -6.87 17.54
CA LEU A 477 18.32 -5.95 18.57
C LEU A 477 19.41 -5.48 19.54
N LYS A 478 20.35 -6.36 19.91
CA LYS A 478 21.52 -5.97 20.70
C LYS A 478 22.46 -5.06 19.91
N CYS A 479 22.83 -5.41 18.68
CA CYS A 479 23.76 -4.61 17.88
C CYS A 479 23.24 -3.20 17.61
N VAL A 480 21.96 -3.06 17.20
CA VAL A 480 21.37 -1.74 16.92
C VAL A 480 21.17 -0.89 18.19
N SER A 481 21.25 -1.51 19.38
CA SER A 481 21.21 -0.77 20.66
C SER A 481 22.53 -0.08 21.01
N GLU A 482 23.61 -0.42 20.32
CA GLU A 482 24.97 0.06 20.58
C GLU A 482 25.43 1.16 19.60
N VAL A 483 24.58 1.52 18.63
CA VAL A 483 24.89 2.51 17.59
C VAL A 483 23.78 3.54 17.45
N ASP A 484 24.16 4.73 17.00
CA ASP A 484 23.21 5.80 16.71
C ASP A 484 22.59 5.67 15.31
N ASN A 485 23.32 5.08 14.35
CA ASN A 485 22.92 4.99 12.95
C ASN A 485 23.00 3.56 12.43
N VAL A 486 21.96 3.13 11.74
CA VAL A 486 21.87 1.84 11.04
C VAL A 486 21.60 2.12 9.56
N TYR A 487 22.40 1.53 8.68
CA TYR A 487 22.39 1.85 7.26
C TYR A 487 21.68 0.76 6.46
N HIS A 488 20.74 1.17 5.62
CA HIS A 488 20.04 0.29 4.69
C HIS A 488 20.58 0.47 3.28
N ILE A 489 20.87 -0.64 2.60
CA ILE A 489 21.18 -0.66 1.17
C ILE A 489 19.93 -1.18 0.42
N PRO A 490 19.22 -0.33 -0.35
CA PRO A 490 18.01 -0.72 -1.08
C PRO A 490 18.35 -1.49 -2.38
N LYS A 491 19.18 -2.51 -2.24
CA LYS A 491 19.60 -3.46 -3.29
C LYS A 491 19.40 -4.87 -2.77
N ILE A 492 18.96 -5.76 -3.64
CA ILE A 492 18.85 -7.19 -3.32
C ILE A 492 20.26 -7.78 -3.31
N LEU A 493 20.84 -7.94 -2.12
CA LEU A 493 22.22 -8.44 -1.96
C LEU A 493 22.29 -9.85 -1.36
N TYR A 494 21.13 -10.41 -1.01
CA TYR A 494 20.99 -11.72 -0.40
C TYR A 494 19.85 -12.49 -1.06
N HIS A 495 20.08 -13.77 -1.31
CA HIS A 495 19.15 -14.67 -1.98
C HIS A 495 18.85 -15.88 -1.10
N TRP A 496 17.64 -15.90 -0.53
CA TRP A 496 17.23 -16.92 0.44
C TRP A 496 16.63 -18.15 -0.25
N ARG A 497 17.19 -19.34 -0.01
CA ARG A 497 16.68 -20.57 -0.60
C ARG A 497 15.39 -21.06 0.05
N SER A 498 14.37 -21.25 -0.79
CA SER A 498 13.08 -21.81 -0.37
C SER A 498 13.02 -23.33 -0.57
N HIS A 499 12.86 -24.09 0.52
CA HIS A 499 12.59 -25.54 0.50
C HIS A 499 11.93 -26.04 1.81
N LYS A 500 11.36 -27.25 1.81
CA LYS A 500 10.55 -27.83 2.92
C LYS A 500 11.18 -27.87 4.32
N ASN A 501 12.51 -27.77 4.43
CA ASN A 501 13.21 -27.73 5.73
C ASN A 501 13.57 -26.29 6.15
N SER A 502 13.43 -25.32 5.25
CA SER A 502 13.56 -23.89 5.53
C SER A 502 12.39 -23.41 6.38
N THR A 503 12.65 -22.41 7.22
CA THR A 503 11.62 -21.71 7.99
C THR A 503 10.59 -21.04 7.06
N ALA A 504 10.99 -20.72 5.83
CA ALA A 504 10.16 -20.08 4.83
C ALA A 504 8.92 -20.88 4.39
N GLU A 505 8.91 -22.21 4.51
CA GLU A 505 7.84 -23.07 3.96
C GLU A 505 7.02 -23.84 5.03
N ASN A 506 7.49 -23.96 6.29
CA ASN A 506 6.78 -24.73 7.34
C ASN A 506 6.78 -24.07 8.75
N PRO A 507 5.98 -23.00 8.97
CA PRO A 507 5.88 -22.30 10.26
C PRO A 507 5.41 -23.17 11.43
N GLU A 508 4.46 -24.09 11.20
CA GLU A 508 3.85 -24.90 12.25
C GLU A 508 4.85 -25.86 12.93
N SER A 509 5.85 -26.33 12.19
CA SER A 509 6.91 -27.20 12.73
C SER A 509 7.93 -26.46 13.61
N LYS A 510 7.88 -25.12 13.66
CA LYS A 510 8.88 -24.26 14.32
C LYS A 510 8.27 -23.24 15.29
N LEU A 511 7.13 -23.54 15.92
CA LEU A 511 6.49 -22.67 16.92
C LEU A 511 7.42 -22.16 18.04
N TYR A 512 8.48 -22.90 18.37
CA TYR A 512 9.50 -22.48 19.34
C TYR A 512 10.24 -21.21 18.89
N ALA A 513 10.51 -21.06 17.59
CA ALA A 513 11.22 -19.91 17.02
C ALA A 513 10.41 -18.61 17.24
N PHE A 514 9.09 -18.65 17.01
CA PHE A 514 8.23 -17.49 17.25
C PHE A 514 8.13 -17.12 18.74
N LYS A 515 8.06 -18.12 19.63
CA LYS A 515 8.13 -17.88 21.09
C LYS A 515 9.45 -17.25 21.49
N ASN A 516 10.56 -17.71 20.92
CA ASN A 516 11.89 -17.19 21.19
C ASN A 516 12.07 -15.78 20.63
N GLY A 517 11.53 -15.46 19.45
CA GLY A 517 11.56 -14.09 18.90
C GLY A 517 10.75 -13.11 19.76
N LYS A 518 9.55 -13.49 20.20
CA LYS A 518 8.77 -12.69 21.18
C LYS A 518 9.55 -12.44 22.46
N LYS A 519 10.28 -13.45 22.95
CA LYS A 519 11.15 -13.35 24.13
C LYS A 519 12.35 -12.43 23.89
N ALA A 520 12.94 -12.46 22.69
CA ALA A 520 14.05 -11.57 22.31
C ALA A 520 13.60 -10.10 22.33
N VAL A 521 12.45 -9.81 21.73
CA VAL A 521 11.83 -8.47 21.76
C VAL A 521 11.53 -8.03 23.19
N LYS A 522 10.97 -8.92 24.04
CA LYS A 522 10.75 -8.61 25.45
C LYS A 522 12.04 -8.26 26.19
N LYS A 523 13.12 -9.03 25.98
CA LYS A 523 14.44 -8.75 26.55
C LYS A 523 14.98 -7.41 26.09
N TYR A 524 14.78 -7.03 24.83
CA TYR A 524 15.15 -5.70 24.33
C TYR A 524 14.45 -4.58 25.12
N PHE A 525 13.14 -4.67 25.36
CA PHE A 525 12.45 -3.66 26.17
C PHE A 525 12.90 -3.67 27.64
N ASP A 526 13.13 -4.87 28.21
CA ASP A 526 13.60 -5.01 29.59
C ASP A 526 14.99 -4.38 29.81
N THR A 527 15.92 -4.51 28.86
CA THR A 527 17.25 -3.88 28.96
C THR A 527 17.19 -2.36 28.85
N LYS A 528 16.17 -1.83 28.18
CA LYS A 528 15.89 -0.38 28.10
C LYS A 528 15.05 0.15 29.27
N GLY A 529 14.60 -0.73 30.18
CA GLY A 529 13.72 -0.34 31.30
C GLY A 529 12.33 0.13 30.85
N ILE A 530 11.87 -0.33 29.68
CA ILE A 530 10.56 0.00 29.11
C ILE A 530 9.60 -1.13 29.45
N GLU A 531 8.51 -0.80 30.13
CA GLU A 531 7.50 -1.77 30.52
C GLU A 531 6.53 -2.01 29.36
N VAL A 532 6.49 -3.25 28.88
CA VAL A 532 5.60 -3.70 27.80
C VAL A 532 4.96 -5.04 28.14
N GLU A 533 3.72 -5.22 27.69
CA GLU A 533 3.05 -6.51 27.60
C GLU A 533 3.17 -7.05 26.17
N MET A 534 3.67 -8.28 26.03
CA MET A 534 3.86 -8.88 24.72
C MET A 534 2.63 -9.68 24.29
N GLU A 535 1.99 -9.24 23.22
CA GLU A 535 0.89 -9.91 22.53
C GLU A 535 1.43 -10.61 21.27
N ASP A 536 0.75 -11.66 20.82
CA ASP A 536 1.06 -12.29 19.53
C ASP A 536 0.44 -11.43 18.41
N GLY A 537 1.14 -11.30 17.29
CA GLY A 537 0.57 -10.68 16.09
C GLY A 537 -0.45 -11.57 15.39
N ILE A 538 -1.05 -11.06 14.32
CA ILE A 538 -2.04 -11.81 13.53
C ILE A 538 -1.37 -13.02 12.84
N GLN A 539 -0.09 -12.91 12.46
CA GLN A 539 0.68 -14.00 11.87
C GLN A 539 1.85 -14.43 12.74
N TYR A 540 2.30 -15.66 12.53
CA TYR A 540 3.49 -16.18 13.19
C TYR A 540 4.73 -15.34 12.86
N GLY A 541 5.55 -15.07 13.88
CA GLY A 541 6.75 -14.24 13.75
C GLY A 541 6.45 -12.73 13.76
N GLN A 542 5.18 -12.35 13.93
CA GLN A 542 4.76 -10.99 14.23
C GLN A 542 4.44 -10.86 15.71
N TYR A 543 4.84 -9.75 16.31
CA TYR A 543 4.70 -9.47 17.73
C TYR A 543 4.08 -8.10 17.92
N HIS A 544 3.40 -7.92 19.05
CA HIS A 544 2.93 -6.62 19.47
C HIS A 544 3.41 -6.34 20.88
N ALA A 545 4.19 -5.27 21.03
CA ALA A 545 4.64 -4.78 22.32
C ALA A 545 3.67 -3.68 22.78
N ARG A 546 2.69 -4.06 23.60
CA ARG A 546 1.77 -3.10 24.22
C ARG A 546 2.53 -2.32 25.29
N HIS A 547 2.86 -1.06 24.98
CA HIS A 547 3.47 -0.15 25.94
C HIS A 547 2.48 0.18 27.07
N ILE A 548 2.93 0.02 28.32
CA ILE A 548 2.09 0.27 29.49
C ILE A 548 2.10 1.76 29.83
N VAL A 549 0.90 2.34 29.93
CA VAL A 549 0.73 3.74 30.31
C VAL A 549 1.20 3.95 31.75
N LYS A 550 2.12 4.89 31.93
CA LYS A 550 2.64 5.30 33.25
C LYS A 550 1.81 6.45 33.80
N GLY A 551 1.38 6.32 35.06
CA GLY A 551 0.59 7.35 35.74
C GLY A 551 -0.82 7.49 35.14
N SER A 552 -1.34 8.72 35.21
CA SER A 552 -2.64 9.05 34.61
C SER A 552 -2.59 10.50 34.10
N PRO A 553 -1.77 10.81 33.07
CA PRO A 553 -1.71 12.15 32.50
C PRO A 553 -3.03 12.54 31.81
N LEU A 554 -3.41 13.81 31.89
CA LEU A 554 -4.63 14.26 31.21
C LEU A 554 -4.42 14.29 29.68
N VAL A 555 -5.35 13.69 28.93
CA VAL A 555 -5.43 13.80 27.46
C VAL A 555 -6.53 14.79 27.09
N SER A 556 -6.21 15.85 26.33
CA SER A 556 -7.22 16.73 25.75
C SER A 556 -7.56 16.28 24.32
N ILE A 557 -8.79 15.81 24.12
CA ILE A 557 -9.31 15.39 22.81
C ILE A 557 -9.95 16.60 22.13
N ILE A 558 -9.45 16.99 20.97
CA ILE A 558 -9.88 18.19 20.23
C ILE A 558 -10.63 17.73 18.99
N ILE A 559 -11.90 18.15 18.88
CA ILE A 559 -12.83 17.69 17.84
C ILE A 559 -13.48 18.90 17.15
N PRO A 560 -13.04 19.28 15.94
CA PRO A 560 -13.75 20.25 15.12
C PRO A 560 -15.14 19.72 14.72
N ASN A 561 -16.21 20.51 14.84
CA ASN A 561 -17.56 20.10 14.42
C ASN A 561 -18.41 21.23 13.83
N LYS A 562 -19.03 20.95 12.68
CA LYS A 562 -20.04 21.79 12.04
C LYS A 562 -21.24 20.93 11.64
N ASP A 563 -22.43 21.23 12.16
CA ASP A 563 -23.74 20.63 11.84
C ASP A 563 -23.92 19.10 12.06
N HIS A 564 -22.88 18.30 11.85
CA HIS A 564 -22.84 16.83 11.87
C HIS A 564 -23.06 16.20 13.26
N THR A 565 -24.19 16.52 13.88
CA THR A 565 -24.56 16.17 15.25
C THR A 565 -24.62 14.65 15.46
N ARG A 566 -25.14 13.90 14.48
CA ARG A 566 -25.21 12.44 14.57
C ARG A 566 -23.83 11.78 14.56
N ASP A 567 -22.94 12.27 13.70
CA ASP A 567 -21.58 11.75 13.62
C ASP A 567 -20.81 12.10 14.92
N LEU A 568 -20.93 13.35 15.40
CA LEU A 568 -20.34 13.78 16.67
C LEU A 568 -20.88 12.94 17.86
N ASP A 569 -22.18 12.67 17.91
CA ASP A 569 -22.79 11.87 18.98
C ASP A 569 -22.26 10.44 19.01
N MET A 570 -22.11 9.80 17.85
CA MET A 570 -21.47 8.50 17.70
C MET A 570 -20.01 8.56 18.18
N CYS A 571 -19.25 9.56 17.74
CA CYS A 571 -17.86 9.75 18.14
C CYS A 571 -17.71 9.89 19.66
N LEU A 572 -18.48 10.79 20.29
CA LEU A 572 -18.46 11.00 21.75
C LEU A 572 -18.86 9.74 22.52
N LYS A 573 -19.88 9.00 22.06
CA LYS A 573 -20.29 7.73 22.66
C LYS A 573 -19.23 6.65 22.54
N SER A 574 -18.46 6.63 21.44
CA SER A 574 -17.34 5.70 21.28
C SER A 574 -16.17 6.03 22.21
N ILE A 575 -15.83 7.32 22.36
CA ILE A 575 -14.78 7.79 23.29
C ILE A 575 -15.11 7.40 24.73
N MET A 576 -16.37 7.51 25.15
CA MET A 576 -16.79 7.16 26.52
C MET A 576 -16.66 5.67 26.87
N LYS A 577 -16.52 4.79 25.88
CA LYS A 577 -16.29 3.34 26.12
C LYS A 577 -14.82 3.02 26.36
N ASN A 578 -13.93 3.99 26.19
CA ASN A 578 -12.49 3.79 26.27
C ASN A 578 -12.03 3.39 27.69
N THR A 579 -11.00 2.55 27.79
CA THR A 579 -10.47 2.08 29.08
C THR A 579 -9.65 3.14 29.82
N TYR A 580 -9.00 4.05 29.09
CA TYR A 580 -8.36 5.24 29.64
C TYR A 580 -9.39 6.32 29.99
N ASP A 581 -9.53 6.66 31.26
CA ASP A 581 -10.58 7.58 31.73
C ASP A 581 -10.08 9.02 31.95
N ASN A 582 -8.77 9.30 32.07
CA ASN A 582 -8.32 10.66 32.36
C ASN A 582 -8.19 11.55 31.11
N TYR A 583 -9.32 11.96 30.57
CA TYR A 583 -9.38 12.83 29.39
C TYR A 583 -10.41 13.97 29.57
N GLU A 584 -10.25 15.03 28.78
CA GLU A 584 -11.29 16.03 28.52
C GLU A 584 -11.59 16.06 27.02
N VAL A 585 -12.81 16.48 26.65
CA VAL A 585 -13.19 16.64 25.24
C VAL A 585 -13.50 18.10 24.95
N ILE A 586 -12.88 18.64 23.92
CA ILE A 586 -12.99 20.02 23.45
C ILE A 586 -13.58 19.98 22.05
N VAL A 587 -14.89 20.17 21.96
CA VAL A 587 -15.58 20.30 20.68
C VAL A 587 -15.42 21.73 20.21
N VAL A 588 -14.74 21.95 19.09
CA VAL A 588 -14.56 23.27 18.49
C VAL A 588 -15.61 23.46 17.40
N GLU A 589 -16.67 24.17 17.76
CA GLU A 589 -17.77 24.54 16.89
C GLU A 589 -17.30 25.58 15.87
N ASN A 590 -17.42 25.27 14.58
CA ASN A 590 -16.89 26.09 13.48
C ASN A 590 -17.96 26.47 12.43
N ASN A 591 -18.93 27.26 12.88
CA ASN A 591 -19.94 27.95 12.08
C ASN A 591 -21.07 27.00 11.62
N SER A 592 -21.60 26.24 12.57
CA SER A 592 -22.83 25.44 12.45
C SER A 592 -24.03 26.34 12.14
N THR A 593 -24.93 25.86 11.30
CA THR A 593 -26.13 26.57 10.84
C THR A 593 -27.44 25.87 11.23
N GLU A 594 -27.38 24.61 11.63
CA GLU A 594 -28.54 23.81 11.98
C GLU A 594 -28.99 24.04 13.43
N PRO A 595 -30.28 24.34 13.68
CA PRO A 595 -30.80 24.51 15.04
C PRO A 595 -30.63 23.27 15.94
N GLU A 596 -30.70 22.06 15.35
CA GLU A 596 -30.49 20.78 16.05
C GLU A 596 -29.10 20.72 16.70
N THR A 597 -28.09 21.20 15.98
CA THR A 597 -26.70 21.24 16.45
C THR A 597 -26.52 22.19 17.62
N GLU A 598 -27.17 23.35 17.59
CA GLU A 598 -27.15 24.31 18.70
C GLU A 598 -27.84 23.75 19.95
N GLU A 599 -28.95 23.02 19.78
CA GLU A 599 -29.62 22.33 20.89
C GLU A 599 -28.76 21.19 21.44
N TYR A 600 -28.08 20.45 20.56
CA TYR A 600 -27.16 19.38 20.95
C TYR A 600 -26.00 19.93 21.79
N TYR A 601 -25.37 21.03 21.39
CA TYR A 601 -24.28 21.64 22.15
C TYR A 601 -24.70 22.09 23.56
N LYS A 602 -25.93 22.60 23.72
CA LYS A 602 -26.46 22.95 25.06
C LYS A 602 -26.62 21.74 25.97
N ASN A 603 -26.86 20.57 25.38
CA ASN A 603 -27.12 19.32 26.07
C ASN A 603 -25.94 18.34 26.03
N ILE A 604 -24.80 18.73 25.45
CA ILE A 604 -23.67 17.82 25.17
C ILE A 604 -23.12 17.14 26.42
N THR A 605 -23.16 17.81 27.57
CA THR A 605 -22.72 17.27 28.86
C THR A 605 -23.61 16.14 29.36
N ASN A 606 -24.85 16.05 28.87
CA ASN A 606 -25.73 14.90 29.15
C ASN A 606 -25.30 13.66 28.35
N VAL A 607 -24.65 13.86 27.20
CA VAL A 607 -24.07 12.79 26.39
C VAL A 607 -22.70 12.43 26.93
N CYS A 608 -21.77 13.39 26.92
CA CYS A 608 -20.40 13.22 27.41
C CYS A 608 -20.11 14.25 28.50
N PRO A 609 -20.12 13.87 29.80
CA PRO A 609 -19.90 14.80 30.91
C PRO A 609 -18.54 15.53 30.89
N LYS A 610 -17.56 14.97 30.17
CA LYS A 610 -16.20 15.51 30.00
C LYS A 610 -16.07 16.45 28.80
N ALA A 611 -17.15 16.66 28.04
CA ALA A 611 -17.16 17.52 26.86
C ALA A 611 -17.49 18.98 27.19
N LYS A 612 -16.78 19.90 26.54
CA LYS A 612 -17.10 21.33 26.47
C LYS A 612 -17.09 21.79 25.01
N VAL A 613 -17.85 22.83 24.71
CA VAL A 613 -17.94 23.43 23.38
C VAL A 613 -17.24 24.78 23.37
N LEU A 614 -16.35 25.00 22.41
CA LEU A 614 -15.71 26.27 22.13
C LEU A 614 -16.17 26.77 20.77
N ARG A 615 -16.50 28.06 20.66
CA ARG A 615 -16.93 28.67 19.40
C ARG A 615 -15.77 29.36 18.70
N TRP A 616 -15.45 28.88 17.51
CA TRP A 616 -14.49 29.51 16.63
C TRP A 616 -15.11 30.75 15.96
N PRO A 617 -14.53 31.95 16.10
CA PRO A 617 -15.12 33.18 15.55
C PRO A 617 -14.74 33.46 14.09
N GLY A 618 -13.82 32.67 13.52
CA GLY A 618 -13.23 32.93 12.20
C GLY A 618 -13.89 32.16 11.06
N GLU A 619 -13.30 32.28 9.87
CA GLU A 619 -13.63 31.43 8.73
C GLU A 619 -13.06 30.02 8.90
N PHE A 620 -13.56 29.05 8.11
CA PHE A 620 -13.08 27.68 8.19
C PHE A 620 -11.59 27.59 7.82
N ASN A 621 -10.78 27.16 8.78
CA ASN A 621 -9.38 26.77 8.63
C ASN A 621 -9.11 25.65 9.64
N PHE A 622 -8.88 24.43 9.17
CA PHE A 622 -8.71 23.26 10.03
C PHE A 622 -7.56 23.46 11.03
N SER A 623 -6.44 23.98 10.58
CA SER A 623 -5.27 24.27 11.42
C SER A 623 -5.59 25.31 12.49
N SER A 624 -6.17 26.46 12.10
CA SER A 624 -6.52 27.51 13.08
C SER A 624 -7.57 27.04 14.10
N ILE A 625 -8.55 26.24 13.67
CA ILE A 625 -9.60 25.68 14.55
C ILE A 625 -8.99 24.74 15.59
N ASN A 626 -8.11 23.85 15.17
CA ASN A 626 -7.40 22.94 16.09
C ASN A 626 -6.48 23.71 17.03
N ASN A 627 -5.66 24.64 16.52
CA ASN A 627 -4.82 25.52 17.33
C ASN A 627 -5.63 26.31 18.36
N PHE A 628 -6.84 26.77 18.00
CA PHE A 628 -7.74 27.45 18.91
C PHE A 628 -8.24 26.51 20.03
N GLY A 629 -8.58 25.27 19.71
CA GLY A 629 -8.92 24.25 20.71
C GLY A 629 -7.77 23.97 21.68
N VAL A 630 -6.54 23.90 21.20
CA VAL A 630 -5.33 23.66 22.03
C VAL A 630 -5.10 24.75 23.07
N LYS A 631 -5.46 26.01 22.78
CA LYS A 631 -5.31 27.12 23.75
C LYS A 631 -6.09 26.89 25.04
N GLU A 632 -7.20 26.16 24.95
CA GLU A 632 -8.08 25.83 26.08
C GLU A 632 -7.87 24.39 26.60
N ALA A 633 -6.93 23.65 26.00
CA ALA A 633 -6.55 22.29 26.39
C ALA A 633 -5.67 22.29 27.64
N LYS A 634 -6.01 21.46 28.62
CA LYS A 634 -5.27 21.31 29.89
C LYS A 634 -4.42 20.05 29.94
N GLY A 635 -4.59 19.15 28.97
CA GLY A 635 -3.88 17.89 28.88
C GLY A 635 -2.39 18.07 28.61
N GLU A 636 -1.62 17.14 29.16
CA GLU A 636 -0.20 16.95 28.81
C GLU A 636 -0.06 16.37 27.41
N TYR A 637 -1.10 15.66 26.95
CA TYR A 637 -1.22 15.08 25.62
C TYR A 637 -2.43 15.68 24.89
N LEU A 638 -2.26 15.88 23.59
CA LEU A 638 -3.27 16.41 22.68
C LEU A 638 -3.63 15.30 21.70
N LEU A 639 -4.92 14.94 21.64
CA LEU A 639 -5.45 14.05 20.62
C LEU A 639 -6.31 14.89 19.65
N PHE A 640 -5.86 14.99 18.40
CA PHE A 640 -6.69 15.52 17.32
C PHE A 640 -7.53 14.38 16.74
N LEU A 641 -8.85 14.61 16.69
CA LEU A 641 -9.80 13.58 16.29
C LEU A 641 -10.92 14.20 15.45
N ASN A 642 -11.23 13.59 14.31
CA ASN A 642 -12.39 14.01 13.53
C ASN A 642 -13.70 13.64 14.23
N ASN A 643 -14.77 14.39 13.93
CA ASN A 643 -16.09 14.19 14.51
C ASN A 643 -16.82 12.94 13.99
N ASP A 644 -16.36 12.34 12.90
CA ASP A 644 -16.95 11.18 12.22
C ASP A 644 -16.10 9.90 12.38
N ILE A 645 -15.49 9.77 13.55
CA ILE A 645 -14.69 8.61 13.98
C ILE A 645 -15.49 7.75 14.97
N GLU A 646 -15.39 6.43 14.85
CA GLU A 646 -15.88 5.47 15.84
C GLU A 646 -14.74 4.50 16.23
N ALA A 647 -14.42 4.42 17.52
CA ALA A 647 -13.43 3.47 18.03
C ALA A 647 -13.92 2.02 17.91
N ILE A 648 -13.08 1.11 17.40
CA ILE A 648 -13.40 -0.32 17.25
C ILE A 648 -13.09 -1.07 18.54
N ASN A 649 -11.90 -0.86 19.10
CA ASN A 649 -11.47 -1.45 20.37
C ASN A 649 -11.51 -0.44 21.51
N ASN A 650 -11.85 -0.87 22.72
CA ASN A 650 -11.99 0.03 23.88
C ASN A 650 -10.64 0.49 24.47
N ASP A 651 -9.52 -0.14 24.13
CA ASP A 651 -8.19 0.20 24.66
C ASP A 651 -7.32 1.00 23.66
N TRP A 652 -7.94 1.54 22.61
CA TRP A 652 -7.24 2.27 21.54
C TRP A 652 -6.43 3.47 22.06
N LEU A 653 -6.99 4.25 22.99
CA LEU A 653 -6.28 5.43 23.52
C LEU A 653 -5.15 5.03 24.45
N ASP A 654 -5.32 3.96 25.25
CA ASP A 654 -4.24 3.39 26.06
C ASP A 654 -3.07 2.94 25.19
N ARG A 655 -3.38 2.25 24.07
CA ARG A 655 -2.38 1.78 23.10
C ARG A 655 -1.62 2.94 22.45
N MET A 656 -2.31 4.03 22.09
CA MET A 656 -1.64 5.21 21.53
C MET A 656 -0.81 5.96 22.59
N LEU A 657 -1.37 6.15 23.78
CA LEU A 657 -0.72 6.89 24.87
C LEU A 657 0.55 6.19 25.36
N GLY A 658 0.55 4.86 25.45
CA GLY A 658 1.73 4.09 25.86
C GLY A 658 2.95 4.35 24.96
N PHE A 659 2.75 4.41 23.63
CA PHE A 659 3.81 4.80 22.70
C PHE A 659 4.18 6.27 22.81
N CYS A 660 3.18 7.16 22.90
CA CYS A 660 3.39 8.60 22.95
C CYS A 660 4.13 9.06 24.23
N GLN A 661 4.12 8.25 25.29
CA GLN A 661 4.91 8.50 26.50
C GLN A 661 6.41 8.29 26.33
N ARG A 662 6.86 7.61 25.28
CA ARG A 662 8.30 7.44 25.02
C ARG A 662 8.94 8.78 24.67
N ASP A 663 10.19 8.95 25.07
CA ASP A 663 10.91 10.21 24.83
C ASP A 663 11.31 10.39 23.37
N ASP A 664 11.51 9.30 22.63
CA ASP A 664 11.86 9.29 21.21
C ASP A 664 10.65 9.43 20.27
N VAL A 665 9.43 9.35 20.79
CA VAL A 665 8.18 9.45 20.01
C VAL A 665 7.57 10.84 20.15
N GLY A 666 7.28 11.48 19.02
CA GLY A 666 6.60 12.77 18.99
C GLY A 666 5.12 12.67 18.63
N ILE A 667 4.77 11.69 17.79
CA ILE A 667 3.41 11.52 17.28
C ILE A 667 3.06 10.03 17.22
N VAL A 668 1.81 9.71 17.54
CA VAL A 668 1.22 8.38 17.32
C VAL A 668 -0.07 8.52 16.51
N GLY A 669 -0.17 7.75 15.42
CA GLY A 669 -1.38 7.63 14.61
C GLY A 669 -2.01 6.25 14.72
N ALA A 670 -3.31 6.19 14.47
CA ALA A 670 -4.12 4.97 14.53
C ALA A 670 -4.29 4.30 13.15
N GLN A 671 -4.73 3.05 13.14
CA GLN A 671 -5.32 2.43 11.95
C GLN A 671 -6.73 2.95 11.74
N LEU A 672 -6.97 3.51 10.56
CA LEU A 672 -8.32 3.94 10.16
C LEU A 672 -8.85 3.02 9.08
N LEU A 673 -10.05 2.51 9.30
CA LEU A 673 -10.81 1.70 8.36
C LEU A 673 -11.98 2.50 7.80
N TYR A 674 -12.33 2.24 6.55
CA TYR A 674 -13.63 2.64 6.02
C TYR A 674 -14.75 1.82 6.68
N PRO A 675 -16.03 2.24 6.55
CA PRO A 675 -17.16 1.51 7.14
C PRO A 675 -17.35 0.06 6.64
N ASP A 676 -16.79 -0.28 5.49
CA ASP A 676 -16.75 -1.64 4.92
C ASP A 676 -15.57 -2.48 5.43
N GLY A 677 -14.74 -1.93 6.33
CA GLY A 677 -13.68 -2.65 7.04
C GLY A 677 -12.35 -2.73 6.31
N ILE A 678 -12.22 -2.14 5.12
CA ILE A 678 -10.93 -2.02 4.42
C ILE A 678 -10.11 -0.83 4.93
N ILE A 679 -8.79 -0.91 4.79
CA ILE A 679 -7.87 0.12 5.25
C ILE A 679 -8.10 1.43 4.48
N GLN A 680 -8.27 2.50 5.24
CA GLN A 680 -8.20 3.89 4.77
C GLN A 680 -6.84 4.52 5.12
N HIS A 681 -6.28 4.20 6.29
CA HIS A 681 -5.00 4.73 6.72
C HIS A 681 -4.23 3.70 7.55
N ALA A 682 -2.99 3.44 7.11
CA ALA A 682 -1.99 2.67 7.83
C ALA A 682 -0.60 3.33 7.72
N GLY A 683 -0.54 4.63 8.04
CA GLY A 683 0.61 5.50 7.77
C GLY A 683 0.45 6.37 6.51
N VAL A 684 1.30 7.38 6.36
CA VAL A 684 1.42 8.22 5.17
C VAL A 684 2.85 8.13 4.64
N VAL A 685 2.96 7.95 3.31
CA VAL A 685 4.22 7.95 2.56
C VAL A 685 4.34 9.25 1.77
N ILE A 686 5.47 9.92 1.90
CA ILE A 686 5.83 11.11 1.12
C ILE A 686 6.28 10.69 -0.29
N GLY A 687 5.83 11.42 -1.30
CA GLY A 687 6.06 11.16 -2.72
C GLY A 687 4.93 10.38 -3.41
N PHE A 688 3.98 9.78 -2.66
CA PHE A 688 2.78 9.19 -3.25
C PHE A 688 1.97 10.21 -4.04
N GLY A 689 1.60 9.86 -5.28
CA GLY A 689 0.93 10.79 -6.18
C GLY A 689 1.72 12.09 -6.41
N GLU A 690 3.06 12.03 -6.33
CA GLU A 690 4.01 13.15 -6.41
C GLU A 690 4.06 14.08 -5.20
N ILE A 691 3.31 13.81 -4.12
CA ILE A 691 3.29 14.65 -2.91
C ILE A 691 3.31 13.80 -1.64
N ALA A 692 2.18 13.19 -1.28
CA ALA A 692 2.04 12.33 -0.11
C ALA A 692 0.70 11.60 -0.20
N GLY A 693 0.59 10.42 0.42
CA GLY A 693 -0.63 9.63 0.39
C GLY A 693 -0.66 8.55 1.46
N HIS A 694 -1.87 8.10 1.80
CA HIS A 694 -2.08 7.04 2.79
C HIS A 694 -1.55 5.71 2.25
N ALA A 695 -0.90 4.93 3.11
CA ALA A 695 -0.41 3.60 2.81
C ALA A 695 -1.53 2.55 2.91
N PHE A 696 -1.44 1.51 2.07
CA PHE A 696 -2.30 0.30 2.10
C PHE A 696 -3.80 0.53 1.87
N VAL A 697 -4.18 1.67 1.30
CA VAL A 697 -5.58 2.01 1.02
C VAL A 697 -6.23 0.91 0.17
N GLY A 698 -7.40 0.45 0.60
CA GLY A 698 -8.21 -0.55 -0.12
C GLY A 698 -7.83 -2.00 0.16
N LEU A 699 -6.82 -2.28 0.98
CA LEU A 699 -6.49 -3.63 1.42
C LEU A 699 -7.33 -4.03 2.64
N HIS A 700 -7.55 -5.33 2.81
CA HIS A 700 -8.12 -5.86 4.05
C HIS A 700 -7.05 -5.78 5.17
N PRO A 701 -7.42 -5.44 6.42
CA PRO A 701 -6.46 -5.34 7.53
C PRO A 701 -5.65 -6.62 7.79
N ASP A 702 -6.22 -7.79 7.49
CA ASP A 702 -5.54 -9.09 7.63
C ASP A 702 -4.76 -9.54 6.38
N GLU A 703 -4.76 -8.75 5.31
CA GLU A 703 -4.09 -9.12 4.05
C GLU A 703 -2.56 -9.05 4.21
N CYS A 704 -1.89 -10.19 4.03
CA CYS A 704 -0.43 -10.30 4.10
C CYS A 704 0.28 -9.74 2.85
N LYS A 705 0.10 -8.46 2.57
CA LYS A 705 0.82 -7.78 1.49
C LYS A 705 2.04 -7.05 2.04
N ALA A 706 3.10 -6.97 1.23
CA ALA A 706 4.36 -6.34 1.63
C ALA A 706 4.85 -6.84 3.00
N PHE A 707 4.85 -8.16 3.19
CA PHE A 707 5.28 -8.82 4.43
C PHE A 707 4.43 -8.45 5.66
N GLY A 708 3.15 -8.13 5.43
CA GLY A 708 2.19 -7.82 6.48
C GLY A 708 2.41 -6.44 7.12
N ARG A 709 3.13 -5.52 6.48
CA ARG A 709 3.46 -4.21 7.07
C ARG A 709 2.22 -3.46 7.60
N ALA A 710 1.08 -3.49 6.92
CA ALA A 710 -0.14 -2.81 7.41
C ALA A 710 -0.61 -3.28 8.81
N MET A 711 -0.24 -4.52 9.18
CA MET A 711 -0.60 -5.21 10.41
C MET A 711 0.37 -4.90 11.56
N LEU A 712 1.52 -4.31 11.26
CA LEU A 712 2.62 -4.11 12.20
C LEU A 712 2.69 -2.66 12.66
N THR A 713 2.99 -2.48 13.94
CA THR A 713 3.35 -1.17 14.48
C THR A 713 4.72 -0.78 13.95
N GLN A 714 4.84 0.43 13.42
CA GLN A 714 6.08 0.88 12.77
C GLN A 714 6.14 2.40 12.64
N ASP A 715 7.34 2.91 12.36
CA ASP A 715 7.55 4.31 12.04
C ASP A 715 7.17 4.66 10.59
N TYR A 716 6.57 5.83 10.40
CA TYR A 716 6.32 6.47 9.11
C TYR A 716 6.78 7.93 9.12
N SER A 717 6.77 8.57 7.95
CA SER A 717 7.07 10.01 7.86
C SER A 717 5.91 10.88 8.34
N ALA A 718 4.68 10.41 8.21
CA ALA A 718 3.50 11.10 8.71
C ALA A 718 2.33 10.14 9.02
N VAL A 719 1.39 10.65 9.80
CA VAL A 719 0.05 10.07 10.06
C VAL A 719 -1.00 11.18 9.94
N THR A 720 -2.28 10.82 9.84
CA THR A 720 -3.33 11.82 9.64
C THR A 720 -3.92 12.36 10.94
N ALA A 721 -4.29 13.65 10.96
CA ALA A 721 -4.99 14.29 12.06
C ALA A 721 -6.46 13.84 12.24
N ALA A 722 -6.96 12.91 11.40
CA ALA A 722 -8.22 12.24 11.68
C ALA A 722 -8.18 11.46 13.01
N CYS A 723 -7.00 10.95 13.40
CA CYS A 723 -6.69 10.47 14.75
C CYS A 723 -5.18 10.54 14.99
N LEU A 724 -4.71 11.62 15.64
CA LEU A 724 -3.30 11.91 15.89
C LEU A 724 -3.08 12.32 17.35
N LEU A 725 -2.24 11.57 18.07
CA LEU A 725 -1.85 11.86 19.45
C LEU A 725 -0.44 12.44 19.49
N THR A 726 -0.23 13.52 20.25
CA THR A 726 1.08 14.14 20.45
C THR A 726 1.21 14.74 21.86
N LYS A 727 2.44 14.98 22.31
CA LYS A 727 2.70 15.71 23.55
C LYS A 727 2.43 17.20 23.33
N LYS A 728 1.80 17.86 24.29
CA LYS A 728 1.55 19.30 24.23
C LYS A 728 2.85 20.10 24.10
N GLU A 729 3.89 19.69 24.83
CA GLU A 729 5.21 20.35 24.76
C GLU A 729 5.81 20.34 23.33
N ILE A 730 5.67 19.21 22.61
CA ILE A 730 6.17 19.07 21.23
C ILE A 730 5.33 19.90 20.27
N PHE A 731 4.00 19.88 20.45
CA PHE A 731 3.09 20.71 19.67
C PHE A 731 3.42 22.19 19.82
N ASP A 732 3.65 22.66 21.05
CA ASP A 732 4.02 24.04 21.34
C ASP A 732 5.42 24.38 20.79
N GLU A 733 6.39 23.45 20.88
CA GLU A 733 7.77 23.64 20.39
C GLU A 733 7.83 23.86 18.88
N VAL A 734 7.05 23.10 18.09
CA VAL A 734 7.01 23.29 16.62
C VAL A 734 6.07 24.41 16.19
N GLY A 735 5.34 25.05 17.12
CA GLY A 735 4.39 26.14 16.83
C GLY A 735 3.00 25.69 16.37
N GLY A 736 2.60 24.46 16.68
CA GLY A 736 1.30 23.89 16.35
C GLY A 736 1.09 23.56 14.87
N PHE A 737 -0.16 23.46 14.41
CA PHE A 737 -0.45 23.33 12.99
C PHE A 737 -0.19 24.65 12.27
N ASP A 738 0.41 24.60 11.09
CA ASP A 738 0.60 25.80 10.29
C ASP A 738 -0.73 26.23 9.66
N GLU A 739 -1.16 27.44 9.99
CA GLU A 739 -2.43 28.01 9.55
C GLU A 739 -2.45 28.40 8.06
N GLU A 740 -1.31 28.38 7.37
CA GLU A 740 -1.24 28.49 5.91
C GLU A 740 -1.78 27.23 5.22
N PHE A 741 -1.59 26.05 5.83
CA PHE A 741 -2.22 24.79 5.38
C PHE A 741 -3.65 24.72 5.95
N LYS A 742 -4.61 25.32 5.25
CA LYS A 742 -5.99 25.47 5.76
C LYS A 742 -6.76 24.16 5.77
N VAL A 743 -6.54 23.29 4.80
CA VAL A 743 -7.35 22.06 4.63
C VAL A 743 -6.50 20.83 4.34
N ALA A 744 -5.58 20.89 3.39
CA ALA A 744 -4.73 19.76 3.05
C ALA A 744 -3.32 19.91 3.65
N PHE A 745 -2.65 18.77 3.85
CA PHE A 745 -1.25 18.65 4.27
C PHE A 745 -0.88 19.25 5.64
N ASN A 746 -1.82 19.81 6.39
CA ASN A 746 -1.55 20.37 7.72
C ASN A 746 -0.98 19.34 8.70
N ASP A 747 -1.54 18.13 8.69
CA ASP A 747 -1.12 16.99 9.51
C ASP A 747 0.24 16.44 9.07
N ILE A 748 0.45 16.35 7.76
CA ILE A 748 1.72 15.89 7.18
C ILE A 748 2.83 16.91 7.43
N ASP A 749 2.60 18.20 7.23
CA ASP A 749 3.54 19.27 7.56
C ASP A 749 3.91 19.26 9.04
N TYR A 750 2.91 19.12 9.92
CA TYR A 750 3.14 18.99 11.35
C TYR A 750 4.02 17.77 11.68
N CYS A 751 3.72 16.60 11.11
CA CYS A 751 4.54 15.40 11.29
C CYS A 751 5.98 15.63 10.85
N LEU A 752 6.20 16.24 9.68
CA LEU A 752 7.54 16.50 9.16
C LEU A 752 8.32 17.52 10.01
N ARG A 753 7.66 18.56 10.56
CA ARG A 753 8.29 19.48 11.52
C ARG A 753 8.65 18.80 12.83
N VAL A 754 7.80 17.93 13.37
CA VAL A 754 8.12 17.15 14.58
C VAL A 754 9.31 16.22 14.33
N ARG A 755 9.42 15.62 13.14
CA ARG A 755 10.58 14.80 12.76
C ARG A 755 11.89 15.59 12.71
N GLN A 756 11.85 16.90 12.41
CA GLN A 756 13.04 17.76 12.47
C GLN A 756 13.59 17.93 13.90
N LEU A 757 12.84 17.52 14.92
CA LEU A 757 13.29 17.43 16.32
C LEU A 757 13.84 16.03 16.68
N ASP A 758 14.19 15.22 15.68
CA ASP A 758 14.61 13.81 15.82
C ASP A 758 13.58 12.94 16.57
N LYS A 759 12.30 13.26 16.44
CA LYS A 759 11.18 12.50 16.99
C LYS A 759 10.56 11.55 15.96
N LYS A 760 10.13 10.39 16.42
CA LYS A 760 9.42 9.38 15.62
C LYS A 760 7.94 9.70 15.48
N VAL A 761 7.38 9.26 14.35
CA VAL A 761 5.95 9.22 14.08
C VAL A 761 5.56 7.76 13.97
N VAL A 762 4.91 7.23 14.99
CA VAL A 762 4.55 5.81 15.10
C VAL A 762 3.14 5.60 14.58
N TYR A 763 2.97 4.68 13.64
CA TYR A 763 1.68 4.10 13.30
C TYR A 763 1.43 2.87 14.19
N ASN A 764 0.36 2.91 14.98
CA ASN A 764 -0.04 1.79 15.84
C ASN A 764 -1.22 1.02 15.20
N SER A 765 -0.93 -0.18 14.68
CA SER A 765 -1.92 -1.04 14.02
C SER A 765 -2.99 -1.61 14.95
N PHE A 766 -2.81 -1.51 16.27
CA PHE A 766 -3.74 -2.03 17.28
C PHE A 766 -4.63 -0.95 17.92
N ALA A 767 -4.44 0.32 17.55
CA ALA A 767 -5.43 1.36 17.78
C ALA A 767 -6.27 1.47 16.51
N ALA A 768 -7.40 0.75 16.44
CA ALA A 768 -8.22 0.65 15.25
C ALA A 768 -9.52 1.44 15.39
N LEU A 769 -9.81 2.30 14.42
CA LEU A 769 -11.02 3.12 14.39
C LEU A 769 -11.65 3.10 12.99
N THR A 770 -12.97 3.20 12.93
CA THR A 770 -13.70 3.43 11.69
C THR A 770 -13.81 4.94 11.45
N HIS A 771 -13.51 5.39 10.23
CA HIS A 771 -13.67 6.77 9.80
C HIS A 771 -14.66 6.85 8.65
N TYR A 772 -15.77 7.57 8.86
CA TYR A 772 -16.91 7.60 7.94
C TYR A 772 -16.78 8.62 6.80
N GLU A 773 -15.62 9.26 6.69
CA GLU A 773 -15.13 10.25 5.71
C GLU A 773 -16.14 10.85 4.70
N SER A 774 -16.07 12.17 4.51
CA SER A 774 -16.83 12.94 3.51
C SER A 774 -18.32 13.09 3.80
N LYS A 775 -18.79 12.72 5.01
CA LYS A 775 -20.09 13.16 5.49
C LYS A 775 -20.13 14.67 5.72
N SER A 776 -19.11 15.25 6.36
CA SER A 776 -19.10 16.66 6.80
C SER A 776 -18.52 17.69 5.83
N ARG A 777 -17.67 17.27 4.88
CA ARG A 777 -16.85 18.19 4.07
C ARG A 777 -17.40 18.49 2.67
N GLY A 778 -18.16 17.56 2.07
CA GLY A 778 -18.49 17.61 0.63
C GLY A 778 -17.26 17.46 -0.29
N ALA A 779 -17.43 17.58 -1.60
CA ALA A 779 -16.34 17.43 -2.58
C ALA A 779 -15.52 18.73 -2.78
N GLU A 780 -14.27 18.61 -3.26
CA GLU A 780 -13.42 19.72 -3.75
C GLU A 780 -13.80 20.10 -5.19
N ASP A 781 -15.02 20.57 -5.38
CA ASP A 781 -15.64 20.76 -6.69
C ASP A 781 -15.68 22.23 -7.15
N THR A 782 -15.66 23.19 -6.23
CA THR A 782 -15.68 24.63 -6.54
C THR A 782 -14.30 25.16 -6.95
N PRO A 783 -14.18 26.06 -7.95
CA PRO A 783 -12.91 26.65 -8.41
C PRO A 783 -12.00 27.18 -7.30
N GLU A 784 -12.57 27.79 -6.28
CA GLU A 784 -11.86 28.37 -5.14
C GLU A 784 -11.17 27.30 -4.29
N LYS A 785 -11.85 26.18 -4.03
CA LYS A 785 -11.31 25.00 -3.34
C LYS A 785 -10.16 24.38 -4.15
N LYS A 786 -10.34 24.26 -5.48
CA LYS A 786 -9.31 23.77 -6.40
C LYS A 786 -8.04 24.62 -6.34
N GLN A 787 -8.22 25.93 -6.38
CA GLN A 787 -7.11 26.90 -6.34
C GLN A 787 -6.39 26.82 -4.99
N ARG A 788 -7.12 26.84 -3.88
CA ARG A 788 -6.53 26.68 -2.53
C ARG A 788 -5.71 25.39 -2.44
N PHE A 789 -6.27 24.26 -2.89
CA PHE A 789 -5.56 22.98 -2.86
C PHE A 789 -4.28 23.02 -3.71
N ALA A 790 -4.32 23.62 -4.89
CA ALA A 790 -3.13 23.81 -5.73
C ALA A 790 -2.06 24.71 -5.07
N ASP A 791 -2.47 25.74 -4.33
CA ASP A 791 -1.55 26.60 -3.58
C ASP A 791 -0.94 25.87 -2.37
N GLU A 792 -1.73 25.07 -1.64
CA GLU A 792 -1.23 24.21 -0.54
C GLU A 792 -0.25 23.16 -1.07
N ILE A 793 -0.52 22.56 -2.23
CA ILE A 793 0.42 21.67 -2.92
C ILE A 793 1.75 22.39 -3.19
N ARG A 794 1.70 23.60 -3.78
CA ARG A 794 2.90 24.36 -4.11
C ARG A 794 3.74 24.61 -2.87
N MET A 795 3.09 25.10 -1.82
CA MET A 795 3.74 25.39 -0.54
C MET A 795 4.37 24.15 0.09
N PHE A 796 3.66 23.02 0.06
CA PHE A 796 4.22 21.75 0.55
C PHE A 796 5.44 21.32 -0.26
N GLN A 797 5.36 21.38 -1.59
CA GLN A 797 6.47 21.02 -2.48
C GLN A 797 7.70 21.91 -2.31
N GLU A 798 7.49 23.21 -2.10
CA GLU A 798 8.56 24.18 -1.86
C GLU A 798 9.21 23.95 -0.48
N ARG A 799 8.41 23.76 0.56
CA ARG A 799 8.89 23.57 1.95
C ARG A 799 9.59 22.23 2.14
N TRP A 800 9.04 21.16 1.56
CA TRP A 800 9.48 19.78 1.75
C TRP A 800 10.15 19.21 0.49
N ALA A 801 10.81 20.09 -0.28
CA ALA A 801 11.48 19.72 -1.53
C ALA A 801 12.55 18.63 -1.34
N ASP A 802 13.26 18.64 -0.22
CA ASP A 802 14.34 17.69 0.06
C ASP A 802 13.81 16.26 0.21
N ILE A 803 12.82 16.02 1.08
CA ILE A 803 12.24 14.67 1.24
C ILE A 803 11.52 14.18 -0.04
N LEU A 804 10.92 15.10 -0.82
CA LEU A 804 10.35 14.77 -2.14
C LEU A 804 11.40 14.47 -3.22
N ARG A 805 12.63 14.96 -3.05
CA ARG A 805 13.76 14.68 -3.94
C ARG A 805 14.46 13.38 -3.54
N ASP A 806 14.74 13.23 -2.25
CA ASP A 806 15.58 12.17 -1.70
C ASP A 806 14.80 10.88 -1.42
N GLY A 807 13.47 10.99 -1.29
CA GLY A 807 12.56 9.88 -1.01
C GLY A 807 12.19 9.77 0.46
N ASP A 808 11.04 9.15 0.73
CA ASP A 808 10.59 8.86 2.09
C ASP A 808 11.48 7.79 2.74
N PRO A 809 12.11 8.05 3.91
CA PRO A 809 13.04 7.10 4.53
C PRO A 809 12.42 5.76 4.93
N TYR A 810 11.09 5.68 5.10
CA TYR A 810 10.40 4.42 5.45
C TYR A 810 9.76 3.71 4.25
N TYR A 811 10.00 4.24 3.04
CA TYR A 811 9.52 3.67 1.79
C TYR A 811 10.69 3.32 0.87
N ASN A 812 10.72 2.07 0.41
CA ASN A 812 11.81 1.60 -0.43
C ASN A 812 11.70 2.19 -1.84
N VAL A 813 12.83 2.68 -2.38
CA VAL A 813 12.91 3.31 -3.71
C VAL A 813 12.54 2.38 -4.88
N ASN A 814 12.57 1.07 -4.65
CA ASN A 814 12.18 0.04 -5.62
C ASN A 814 10.66 -0.18 -5.68
N LEU A 815 9.90 0.47 -4.81
CA LEU A 815 8.44 0.41 -4.77
C LEU A 815 7.81 1.59 -5.52
N ALA A 816 6.64 1.35 -6.08
CA ALA A 816 5.94 2.34 -6.89
C ALA A 816 5.34 3.45 -6.02
N LEU A 817 5.46 4.71 -6.46
CA LEU A 817 4.85 5.88 -5.81
C LEU A 817 3.50 6.29 -6.45
N ASP A 818 3.11 5.62 -7.55
CA ASP A 818 1.86 5.91 -8.27
C ASP A 818 0.63 5.17 -7.69
N ARG A 819 0.84 4.35 -6.65
CA ARG A 819 -0.17 3.50 -6.00
C ARG A 819 0.21 3.22 -4.55
N ALA A 820 -0.80 3.02 -3.71
CA ALA A 820 -0.64 2.82 -2.27
C ALA A 820 -0.43 1.36 -1.83
N ASP A 821 -0.24 0.45 -2.78
CA ASP A 821 -0.31 -1.00 -2.56
C ASP A 821 1.07 -1.67 -2.43
N PHE A 822 2.15 -0.88 -2.37
CA PHE A 822 3.53 -1.37 -2.23
C PHE A 822 3.96 -2.33 -3.37
N ALA A 823 3.42 -2.15 -4.57
CA ALA A 823 3.90 -2.92 -5.72
C ALA A 823 5.29 -2.46 -6.19
N ILE A 824 6.00 -3.36 -6.88
CA ILE A 824 7.29 -3.09 -7.50
C ILE A 824 7.17 -1.98 -8.55
N ARG A 825 8.11 -1.04 -8.53
CA ARG A 825 8.23 0.04 -9.52
C ARG A 825 8.57 -0.53 -10.90
N GLN A 826 7.82 -0.10 -11.93
CA GLN A 826 7.98 -0.60 -13.30
C GLN A 826 8.85 0.29 -14.20
N SER A 827 9.24 1.49 -13.74
CA SER A 827 10.12 2.45 -14.42
C SER A 827 10.48 3.61 -13.50
#